data_AF-I3Z4F0-F1
#
_entry.id   AF-I3Z4F0-F1
#
_cell.length_a   1.000
_cell.length_b   1.000
_cell.length_c   1.000
_cell.angle_alpha   90.00
_cell.angle_beta   90.00
_cell.angle_gamma   90.00
#
_symmetry.space_group_name_H-M   'P 1'
#
loop_
_entity.id
_entity.type
_entity.pdbx_description
1 polymer ?
#
loop_
_entity_poly.entity_id
_entity_poly.type
_entity_poly.pdbx_seq_one_letter_code
_entity_poly.pdbx_strand_id
1 'polypeptide(L)'
;MILKRSLFLLFSFITSVSFAQIDLQYHLPENHTYNPDIPTPKEVLGFEVGEWHASYDQVVMYMKTLAAASDRVTIQEIGRTYEQRPQLTLTITSPSNHNQIDEIKAERKKLRQPNAAVNIKDMPIVVYAGYSVHGNEPSAVNASLLAAYHFAAANEIESDLEDVIILIDPALNPDGVNRFASWVNSHKSYVPNGDPVNRELNEPWPRGRTNHYWFDLNRDWLPVQHPESRNRVAVIQDWLPNIQLDFHEMGTNSTFFFQPGVPARNHPLTPKKNFELTEKIGQYHAKYLDNIGSLYYSQENFDDFYYGKGSTYPDVQGSIGILFEQASSRGHLQESIYGPVRFEFTIKNQFTTTLSSFEAATEMRVEMNQYLRDFYTEAKSESDSDTNKAYIFGAKEDGGKIFHLADIILQHDIDVFSLKEDITVNGMEFKKDKAYIVPLNQPQYRLVKGIFETRTSFADSLFYDVSAWTLPMAFNVEHMALSSRILNLASVEQVDKSLKLPKGQVIGGAGAYAYAFEWTEYYAPKAAYELMDKGYLVRVSHAEMETEGEVKFKRGSIFISKGLSKVSDQEFYNDLQAAAKTSGVEIYAISSGYTKGVNVGSPSLDVLNKPSIAMLVDGGVSSSEAGEIWHLLDQRYEMPITLMPMDRFNGTDINRYNTIILPNGSYYSLGKSGAEKLKGWVSAGGTLIARGSALNWLDQNEIGSFKFKVDSEDKKDESTIQKPYADYSNATGARVTGGAIFNVKLDITHPLGYGYTSPDLFTFRSGNQFMQPSANAYANPMIYTSEPLASGYVHLSNLEQMKDSAAIRVATVGRGRVIGFVDNPNFRAFWFGTNKLFMNAIFFGSTINGGTGR
;
A
#
# COMPACT_ATOMS: atom_id res chain seq x y z
N MET A 1 -68.57 -19.04 -27.87
CA MET A 1 -68.25 -17.66 -27.46
C MET A 1 -67.49 -17.55 -26.14
N ILE A 2 -67.57 -18.55 -25.25
CA ILE A 2 -66.90 -18.52 -23.93
C ILE A 2 -65.39 -18.85 -24.03
N LEU A 3 -64.98 -19.74 -24.95
CA LEU A 3 -63.57 -20.13 -25.10
C LEU A 3 -62.64 -19.03 -25.66
N LYS A 4 -63.19 -18.05 -26.41
CA LYS A 4 -62.41 -16.92 -26.96
C LYS A 4 -62.19 -15.78 -25.96
N ARG A 5 -62.96 -15.71 -24.86
CA ARG A 5 -62.75 -14.70 -23.80
C ARG A 5 -61.76 -15.19 -22.74
N SER A 6 -61.68 -16.50 -22.49
CA SER A 6 -60.71 -17.07 -21.55
C SER A 6 -59.27 -17.05 -22.08
N LEU A 7 -59.06 -17.19 -23.40
CA LEU A 7 -57.71 -17.08 -23.99
C LEU A 7 -57.17 -15.64 -24.00
N PHE A 8 -58.04 -14.63 -24.06
CA PHE A 8 -57.62 -13.23 -24.02
C PHE A 8 -57.22 -12.78 -22.61
N LEU A 9 -57.88 -13.31 -21.57
CA LEU A 9 -57.49 -13.12 -20.17
C LEU A 9 -56.19 -13.87 -19.80
N LEU A 10 -55.91 -15.01 -20.43
CA LEU A 10 -54.64 -15.72 -20.25
C LEU A 10 -53.48 -15.07 -21.02
N PHE A 11 -53.74 -14.45 -22.18
CA PHE A 11 -52.71 -13.72 -22.94
C PHE A 11 -52.41 -12.32 -22.37
N SER A 12 -53.37 -11.67 -21.70
CA SER A 12 -53.11 -10.43 -20.95
C SER A 12 -52.35 -10.64 -19.64
N PHE A 13 -52.26 -11.87 -19.12
CA PHE A 13 -51.40 -12.18 -17.97
C PHE A 13 -49.95 -12.54 -18.36
N ILE A 14 -49.66 -12.69 -19.65
CA ILE A 14 -48.32 -13.11 -20.15
C ILE A 14 -47.60 -11.98 -20.89
N THR A 15 -48.21 -10.78 -21.01
CA THR A 15 -47.61 -9.63 -21.73
C THR A 15 -47.57 -8.36 -20.87
N SER A 16 -46.98 -8.49 -19.69
CA SER A 16 -46.40 -7.35 -18.95
C SER A 16 -45.47 -7.87 -17.86
N VAL A 17 -44.38 -8.55 -18.26
CA VAL A 17 -43.14 -8.46 -17.48
C VAL A 17 -42.56 -7.09 -17.79
N SER A 18 -43.23 -6.05 -17.31
CA SER A 18 -42.58 -4.76 -17.12
C SER A 18 -41.51 -5.03 -16.08
N PHE A 19 -40.25 -4.76 -16.41
CA PHE A 19 -39.19 -4.67 -15.40
C PHE A 19 -39.60 -3.54 -14.45
N ALA A 20 -40.32 -3.88 -13.38
CA ALA A 20 -40.66 -2.92 -12.36
C ALA A 20 -39.35 -2.43 -11.76
N GLN A 21 -39.14 -1.11 -11.80
CA GLN A 21 -38.03 -0.45 -11.14
C GLN A 21 -38.10 -0.80 -9.66
N ILE A 22 -37.01 -1.30 -9.11
CA ILE A 22 -36.91 -1.61 -7.68
C ILE A 22 -36.90 -0.28 -6.93
N ASP A 23 -37.86 -0.12 -6.03
CA ASP A 23 -37.96 1.07 -5.21
C ASP A 23 -37.16 0.92 -3.90
N LEU A 24 -37.06 2.03 -3.17
CA LEU A 24 -36.34 2.07 -1.89
C LEU A 24 -36.82 1.01 -0.88
N GLN A 25 -38.10 0.61 -0.91
CA GLN A 25 -38.67 -0.33 0.06
C GLN A 25 -38.11 -1.76 -0.09
N TYR A 26 -37.59 -2.11 -1.26
CA TYR A 26 -36.90 -3.39 -1.44
C TYR A 26 -35.69 -3.57 -0.53
N HIS A 27 -35.01 -2.46 -0.22
CA HIS A 27 -33.80 -2.44 0.60
C HIS A 27 -34.07 -2.24 2.08
N LEU A 28 -35.03 -1.38 2.41
CA LEU A 28 -35.29 -0.97 3.79
C LEU A 28 -36.01 -2.07 4.59
N PRO A 29 -35.77 -2.16 5.91
CA PRO A 29 -36.53 -3.05 6.79
C PRO A 29 -38.04 -2.75 6.78
N GLU A 30 -38.89 -3.78 6.66
CA GLU A 30 -40.35 -3.65 6.56
C GLU A 30 -41.03 -3.07 7.81
N ASN A 31 -40.43 -3.26 8.99
CA ASN A 31 -41.00 -2.85 10.28
C ASN A 31 -40.50 -1.47 10.75
N HIS A 32 -40.05 -0.61 9.84
CA HIS A 32 -39.55 0.71 10.19
C HIS A 32 -40.34 1.82 9.51
N THR A 33 -40.49 2.93 10.23
CA THR A 33 -41.05 4.18 9.73
C THR A 33 -39.94 5.22 9.63
N TYR A 34 -40.02 6.07 8.62
CA TYR A 34 -38.98 7.04 8.30
C TYR A 34 -39.55 8.46 8.39
N ASN A 35 -38.77 9.38 8.97
CA ASN A 35 -39.12 10.78 9.01
C ASN A 35 -39.20 11.34 7.57
N PRO A 36 -40.39 11.78 7.11
CA PRO A 36 -40.59 12.25 5.74
C PRO A 36 -39.89 13.57 5.42
N ASP A 37 -39.39 14.30 6.43
CA ASP A 37 -38.62 15.53 6.23
C ASP A 37 -37.17 15.24 5.83
N ILE A 38 -36.70 14.00 5.99
CA ILE A 38 -35.36 13.58 5.60
C ILE A 38 -35.39 13.09 4.14
N PRO A 39 -34.64 13.73 3.22
CA PRO A 39 -34.72 13.41 1.80
C PRO A 39 -34.14 12.03 1.49
N THR A 40 -34.89 11.27 0.70
CA THR A 40 -34.49 9.96 0.19
C THR A 40 -33.36 10.10 -0.85
N PRO A 41 -32.59 9.02 -1.13
CA PRO A 41 -31.58 9.05 -2.19
C PRO A 41 -32.17 9.47 -3.55
N LYS A 42 -33.36 8.97 -3.91
CA LYS A 42 -34.01 9.28 -5.18
C LYS A 42 -34.38 10.75 -5.35
N GLU A 43 -34.85 11.41 -4.29
CA GLU A 43 -35.22 12.83 -4.35
C GLU A 43 -34.02 13.73 -4.65
N VAL A 44 -32.81 13.29 -4.25
CA VAL A 44 -31.57 14.03 -4.45
C VAL A 44 -30.84 13.61 -5.74
N LEU A 45 -30.77 12.30 -6.01
CA LEU A 45 -30.03 11.73 -7.15
C LEU A 45 -30.84 11.68 -8.45
N GLY A 46 -32.16 11.66 -8.36
CA GLY A 46 -33.07 11.54 -9.50
C GLY A 46 -33.30 10.12 -10.01
N PHE A 47 -32.75 9.10 -9.34
CA PHE A 47 -32.90 7.68 -9.67
C PHE A 47 -32.92 6.81 -8.40
N GLU A 48 -33.45 5.59 -8.50
CA GLU A 48 -33.49 4.64 -7.38
C GLU A 48 -32.10 4.03 -7.12
N VAL A 49 -31.79 3.71 -5.87
CA VAL A 49 -30.53 3.03 -5.52
C VAL A 49 -30.44 1.69 -6.27
N GLY A 50 -29.31 1.44 -6.95
CA GLY A 50 -29.12 0.27 -7.80
C GLY A 50 -29.55 0.45 -9.27
N GLU A 51 -30.25 1.55 -9.61
CA GLU A 51 -30.57 1.85 -11.01
C GLU A 51 -29.36 2.34 -11.80
N TRP A 52 -28.50 3.14 -11.14
CA TRP A 52 -27.23 3.65 -11.65
C TRP A 52 -26.18 3.51 -10.55
N HIS A 53 -24.91 3.42 -10.94
CA HIS A 53 -23.80 3.50 -9.98
C HIS A 53 -23.62 4.96 -9.60
N ALA A 54 -23.82 5.31 -8.33
CA ALA A 54 -23.59 6.68 -7.87
C ALA A 54 -22.12 7.07 -8.11
N SER A 55 -21.91 8.16 -8.85
CA SER A 55 -20.59 8.81 -8.96
C SER A 55 -20.20 9.41 -7.62
N TYR A 56 -18.90 9.62 -7.38
CA TYR A 56 -18.47 10.07 -6.06
C TYR A 56 -18.99 11.48 -5.72
N ASP A 57 -19.12 12.37 -6.70
CA ASP A 57 -19.75 13.68 -6.50
C ASP A 57 -21.22 13.58 -6.10
N GLN A 58 -21.97 12.61 -6.63
CA GLN A 58 -23.34 12.31 -6.21
C GLN A 58 -23.40 11.77 -4.78
N VAL A 59 -22.46 10.89 -4.40
CA VAL A 59 -22.33 10.40 -3.01
C VAL A 59 -22.08 11.58 -2.06
N VAL A 60 -21.10 12.44 -2.37
CA VAL A 60 -20.80 13.65 -1.58
C VAL A 60 -22.01 14.56 -1.46
N MET A 61 -22.71 14.80 -2.57
CA MET A 61 -23.93 15.63 -2.60
C MET A 61 -25.00 15.07 -1.68
N TYR A 62 -25.25 13.75 -1.74
CA TYR A 62 -26.26 13.12 -0.89
C TYR A 62 -25.90 13.17 0.59
N MET A 63 -24.66 12.83 0.94
CA MET A 63 -24.19 12.86 2.33
C MET A 63 -24.28 14.25 2.95
N LYS A 64 -23.95 15.31 2.21
CA LYS A 64 -24.12 16.70 2.65
C LYS A 64 -25.59 17.08 2.83
N THR A 65 -26.45 16.56 1.96
CA THR A 65 -27.90 16.81 2.04
C THR A 65 -28.50 16.17 3.30
N LEU A 66 -28.12 14.93 3.61
CA LEU A 66 -28.54 14.27 4.85
C LEU A 66 -28.06 15.00 6.10
N ALA A 67 -26.79 15.41 6.13
CA ALA A 67 -26.22 16.17 7.25
C ALA A 67 -26.88 17.54 7.47
N ALA A 68 -27.48 18.12 6.42
CA ALA A 68 -28.23 19.37 6.54
C ALA A 68 -29.68 19.17 6.98
N ALA A 69 -30.26 17.98 6.75
CA ALA A 69 -31.67 17.69 7.00
C ALA A 69 -31.93 16.98 8.34
N SER A 70 -30.97 16.19 8.85
CA SER A 70 -31.12 15.40 10.08
C SER A 70 -30.24 15.94 11.21
N ASP A 71 -30.83 16.17 12.38
CA ASP A 71 -30.11 16.55 13.61
C ASP A 71 -29.28 15.40 14.22
N ARG A 72 -29.44 14.19 13.70
CA ARG A 72 -28.66 13.00 14.04
C ARG A 72 -27.34 12.92 13.30
N VAL A 73 -27.11 13.75 12.28
CA VAL A 73 -25.97 13.59 11.36
C VAL A 73 -25.09 14.84 11.37
N THR A 74 -23.80 14.65 11.67
CA THR A 74 -22.75 15.63 11.37
C THR A 74 -21.79 15.08 10.33
N ILE A 75 -21.14 15.97 9.57
CA ILE A 75 -20.25 15.59 8.47
C ILE A 75 -18.91 16.33 8.56
N GLN A 76 -17.83 15.60 8.32
CA GLN A 76 -16.47 16.12 8.31
C GLN A 76 -15.76 15.77 7.01
N GLU A 77 -15.08 16.75 6.39
CA GLU A 77 -14.06 16.49 5.37
C GLU A 77 -12.75 16.14 6.11
N ILE A 78 -12.33 14.87 6.03
CA ILE A 78 -11.16 14.35 6.76
C ILE A 78 -9.85 14.55 5.99
N GLY A 79 -9.94 14.99 4.74
CA GLY A 79 -8.81 15.33 3.88
C GLY A 79 -9.16 15.17 2.40
N ARG A 80 -8.16 15.14 1.53
CA ARG A 80 -8.35 15.02 0.08
C ARG A 80 -7.47 13.94 -0.54
N THR A 81 -7.97 13.32 -1.60
CA THR A 81 -7.24 12.36 -2.43
C THR A 81 -6.20 13.05 -3.33
N TYR A 82 -5.38 12.27 -4.03
CA TYR A 82 -4.46 12.81 -5.04
C TYR A 82 -5.19 13.57 -6.16
N GLU A 83 -6.38 13.10 -6.58
CA GLU A 83 -7.22 13.79 -7.56
C GLU A 83 -8.09 14.91 -6.95
N GLN A 84 -7.76 15.36 -5.73
CA GLN A 84 -8.42 16.47 -5.03
C GLN A 84 -9.89 16.24 -4.68
N ARG A 85 -10.34 14.97 -4.62
CA ARG A 85 -11.69 14.65 -4.13
C ARG A 85 -11.70 14.72 -2.59
N PRO A 86 -12.75 15.31 -1.98
CA PRO A 86 -12.88 15.30 -0.53
C PRO A 86 -13.06 13.86 -0.04
N GLN A 87 -12.45 13.48 1.07
CA GLN A 87 -12.82 12.28 1.82
C GLN A 87 -13.70 12.71 2.99
N LEU A 88 -14.77 11.96 3.23
CA LEU A 88 -15.81 12.35 4.17
C LEU A 88 -15.97 11.29 5.25
N THR A 89 -16.30 11.74 6.46
CA THR A 89 -16.85 10.88 7.51
C THR A 89 -18.11 11.53 8.05
N LEU A 90 -19.20 10.77 8.10
CA LEU A 90 -20.42 11.16 8.78
C LEU A 90 -20.38 10.57 10.20
N THR A 91 -20.77 11.36 11.20
CA THR A 91 -21.04 10.87 12.55
C THR A 91 -22.55 10.86 12.74
N ILE A 92 -23.13 9.67 12.94
CA ILE A 92 -24.56 9.47 13.13
C ILE A 92 -24.82 8.93 14.52
N THR A 93 -25.56 9.69 15.33
CA THR A 93 -25.91 9.37 16.72
C THR A 93 -27.06 10.28 17.18
N SER A 94 -27.54 10.12 18.41
CA SER A 94 -28.59 10.99 18.98
C SER A 94 -28.16 12.47 19.04
N PRO A 95 -29.11 13.42 18.95
CA PRO A 95 -28.80 14.85 19.12
C PRO A 95 -28.18 15.18 20.48
N SER A 96 -28.54 14.44 21.54
CA SER A 96 -27.92 14.56 22.86
C SER A 96 -26.44 14.20 22.84
N ASN A 97 -26.05 13.11 22.16
CA ASN A 97 -24.64 12.74 21.99
C ASN A 97 -23.85 13.78 21.20
N HIS A 98 -24.43 14.36 20.14
CA HIS A 98 -23.76 15.44 19.38
C HIS A 98 -23.42 16.65 20.26
N ASN A 99 -24.30 17.02 21.19
CA ASN A 99 -24.07 18.13 22.11
C ASN A 99 -22.90 17.89 23.09
N GLN A 100 -22.47 16.64 23.26
CA GLN A 100 -21.40 16.23 24.19
C GLN A 100 -20.30 15.41 23.50
N ILE A 101 -20.14 15.54 22.18
CA ILE A 101 -19.31 14.63 21.39
C ILE A 101 -17.82 14.67 21.78
N ASP A 102 -17.32 15.84 22.14
CA ASP A 102 -15.94 16.03 22.60
C ASP A 102 -15.72 15.40 23.98
N GLU A 103 -16.73 15.44 24.86
CA GLU A 103 -16.70 14.78 26.16
C GLU A 103 -16.70 13.26 25.99
N ILE A 104 -17.54 12.73 25.09
CA ILE A 104 -17.55 11.30 24.75
C ILE A 104 -16.17 10.86 24.24
N LYS A 105 -15.57 11.59 23.30
CA LYS A 105 -14.21 11.29 22.82
C LYS A 105 -13.17 11.32 23.95
N ALA A 106 -13.23 12.31 24.84
CA ALA A 106 -12.32 12.42 25.97
C ALA A 106 -12.47 11.26 26.97
N GLU A 107 -13.71 10.86 27.30
CA GLU A 107 -13.97 9.70 28.15
C GLU A 107 -13.50 8.39 27.50
N ARG A 108 -13.75 8.21 26.19
CA ARG A 108 -13.28 7.03 25.45
C ARG A 108 -11.76 6.92 25.41
N LYS A 109 -11.02 8.02 25.27
CA LYS A 109 -9.54 8.04 25.34
C LYS A 109 -9.01 7.47 26.66
N LYS A 110 -9.79 7.50 27.74
CA LYS A 110 -9.42 6.87 29.03
C LYS A 110 -9.44 5.35 28.99
N LEU A 111 -10.12 4.70 28.03
CA LEU A 111 -10.08 3.24 27.87
C LEU A 111 -8.66 2.72 27.56
N ARG A 112 -7.81 3.57 26.97
CA ARG A 112 -6.38 3.31 26.75
C ARG A 112 -5.51 3.39 28.01
N GLN A 113 -6.09 3.83 29.13
CA GLN A 113 -5.38 4.07 30.38
C GLN A 113 -5.83 3.05 31.44
N PRO A 114 -5.01 2.05 31.76
CA PRO A 114 -5.42 0.94 32.65
C PRO A 114 -6.00 1.39 34.01
N ASN A 115 -5.45 2.47 34.57
CA ASN A 115 -5.82 2.99 35.89
C ASN A 115 -6.88 4.10 35.87
N ALA A 116 -7.40 4.49 34.71
CA ALA A 116 -8.40 5.56 34.65
C ALA A 116 -9.76 5.07 35.19
N ALA A 117 -10.47 5.95 35.89
CA ALA A 117 -11.86 5.72 36.25
C ALA A 117 -12.73 6.00 35.01
N VAL A 118 -13.50 5.01 34.56
CA VAL A 118 -14.34 5.10 33.36
C VAL A 118 -15.65 4.36 33.62
N ASN A 119 -16.78 4.97 33.29
CA ASN A 119 -18.10 4.35 33.42
C ASN A 119 -18.49 3.65 32.12
N ILE A 120 -18.13 2.37 32.01
CA ILE A 120 -18.36 1.57 30.79
C ILE A 120 -19.87 1.33 30.55
N LYS A 121 -20.67 1.27 31.61
CA LYS A 121 -22.09 0.94 31.52
C LYS A 121 -22.89 1.99 30.75
N ASP A 122 -22.53 3.25 30.88
CA ASP A 122 -23.22 4.38 30.26
C ASP A 122 -22.45 4.91 29.03
N MET A 123 -21.32 4.29 28.68
CA MET A 123 -20.49 4.73 27.55
C MET A 123 -21.08 4.22 26.22
N PRO A 124 -21.24 5.08 25.20
CA PRO A 124 -21.64 4.63 23.88
C PRO A 124 -20.60 3.73 23.22
N ILE A 125 -21.03 2.78 22.40
CA ILE A 125 -20.16 2.02 21.50
C ILE A 125 -19.92 2.84 20.22
N VAL A 126 -18.71 2.74 19.65
CA VAL A 126 -18.39 3.37 18.35
C VAL A 126 -18.19 2.30 17.28
N VAL A 127 -18.92 2.43 16.17
CA VAL A 127 -18.81 1.57 14.99
C VAL A 127 -18.29 2.41 13.82
N TYR A 128 -17.19 1.99 13.19
CA TYR A 128 -16.67 2.61 11.97
C TYR A 128 -16.99 1.74 10.76
N ALA A 129 -17.84 2.23 9.86
CA ALA A 129 -18.24 1.56 8.63
C ALA A 129 -17.55 2.19 7.42
N GLY A 130 -16.53 1.52 6.89
CA GLY A 130 -15.77 1.93 5.73
C GLY A 130 -16.19 1.17 4.48
N TYR A 131 -16.67 1.90 3.47
CA TYR A 131 -17.20 1.31 2.23
C TYR A 131 -16.20 1.45 1.08
N SER A 132 -16.08 0.42 0.22
CA SER A 132 -15.36 0.43 -1.07
C SER A 132 -13.93 1.02 -1.01
N VAL A 133 -13.02 0.37 -0.27
CA VAL A 133 -11.56 0.67 -0.37
C VAL A 133 -11.00 0.27 -1.72
N HIS A 134 -11.64 -0.68 -2.39
CA HIS A 134 -11.47 -0.92 -3.81
C HIS A 134 -12.60 -0.23 -4.58
N GLY A 135 -12.23 0.68 -5.48
CA GLY A 135 -13.22 1.54 -6.13
C GLY A 135 -14.13 0.85 -7.13
N ASN A 136 -13.76 -0.34 -7.60
CA ASN A 136 -14.59 -1.17 -8.48
C ASN A 136 -15.33 -2.31 -7.76
N GLU A 137 -15.55 -2.16 -6.46
CA GLU A 137 -16.42 -2.99 -5.62
C GLU A 137 -17.65 -2.13 -5.23
N PRO A 138 -18.54 -1.83 -6.19
CA PRO A 138 -19.47 -0.69 -6.14
C PRO A 138 -20.68 -0.87 -5.22
N SER A 139 -21.05 -2.10 -4.86
CA SER A 139 -22.24 -2.33 -4.03
C SER A 139 -22.10 -1.72 -2.65
N ALA A 140 -20.89 -1.70 -2.09
CA ALA A 140 -20.61 -1.13 -0.78
C ALA A 140 -20.83 0.40 -0.75
N VAL A 141 -20.24 1.17 -1.68
CA VAL A 141 -20.47 2.63 -1.74
C VAL A 141 -21.95 2.99 -1.95
N ASN A 142 -22.71 2.20 -2.72
CA ASN A 142 -24.13 2.44 -2.92
C ASN A 142 -24.98 2.01 -1.70
N ALA A 143 -24.56 0.96 -0.98
CA ALA A 143 -25.14 0.59 0.31
C ALA A 143 -24.91 1.66 1.38
N SER A 144 -23.82 2.43 1.30
CA SER A 144 -23.57 3.56 2.22
C SER A 144 -24.66 4.64 2.15
N LEU A 145 -25.30 4.84 0.98
CA LEU A 145 -26.42 5.77 0.81
C LEU A 145 -27.64 5.31 1.61
N LEU A 146 -27.93 4.01 1.57
CA LEU A 146 -29.02 3.38 2.31
C LEU A 146 -28.74 3.39 3.81
N ALA A 147 -27.51 3.07 4.21
CA ALA A 147 -27.08 3.11 5.61
C ALA A 147 -27.21 4.51 6.20
N ALA A 148 -26.67 5.53 5.52
CA ALA A 148 -26.75 6.90 5.99
C ALA A 148 -28.22 7.38 6.09
N TYR A 149 -29.05 7.09 5.08
CA TYR A 149 -30.48 7.41 5.12
C TYR A 149 -31.20 6.72 6.29
N HIS A 150 -30.99 5.41 6.44
CA HIS A 150 -31.66 4.63 7.48
C HIS A 150 -31.35 5.17 8.88
N PHE A 151 -30.07 5.38 9.21
CA PHE A 151 -29.69 5.89 10.52
C PHE A 151 -30.07 7.36 10.74
N ALA A 152 -30.20 8.15 9.66
CA ALA A 152 -30.64 9.54 9.75
C ALA A 152 -32.16 9.71 9.93
N ALA A 153 -32.97 8.76 9.45
CA ALA A 153 -34.41 8.95 9.28
C ALA A 153 -35.30 7.92 9.99
N ALA A 154 -34.82 6.72 10.31
CA ALA A 154 -35.65 5.67 10.92
C ALA A 154 -36.03 6.01 12.37
N ASN A 155 -37.31 5.88 12.73
CA ASN A 155 -37.81 6.27 14.05
C ASN A 155 -37.53 5.21 15.12
N GLU A 156 -37.56 3.92 14.74
CA GLU A 156 -37.52 2.79 15.68
C GLU A 156 -36.15 2.59 16.34
N ILE A 157 -35.09 3.18 15.78
CA ILE A 157 -33.70 3.08 16.28
C ILE A 157 -33.27 4.31 17.11
N GLU A 158 -34.16 5.28 17.32
CA GLU A 158 -33.80 6.57 17.93
C GLU A 158 -33.20 6.41 19.33
N SER A 159 -33.77 5.52 20.15
CA SER A 159 -33.24 5.22 21.49
C SER A 159 -31.89 4.51 21.43
N ASP A 160 -31.68 3.64 20.44
CA ASP A 160 -30.42 2.90 20.30
C ASP A 160 -29.26 3.84 19.95
N LEU A 161 -29.54 4.92 19.22
CA LEU A 161 -28.57 5.97 18.89
C LEU A 161 -28.14 6.83 20.10
N GLU A 162 -28.78 6.70 21.28
CA GLU A 162 -28.23 7.24 22.53
C GLU A 162 -27.01 6.45 23.00
N ASP A 163 -26.98 5.16 22.68
CA ASP A 163 -25.97 4.19 23.12
C ASP A 163 -24.96 3.82 22.01
N VAL A 164 -25.21 4.24 20.76
CA VAL A 164 -24.38 3.94 19.59
C VAL A 164 -23.99 5.21 18.83
N ILE A 165 -22.71 5.28 18.44
CA ILE A 165 -22.16 6.28 17.51
C ILE A 165 -21.66 5.53 16.28
N ILE A 166 -22.20 5.88 15.11
CA ILE A 166 -21.82 5.28 13.83
C ILE A 166 -21.00 6.30 13.05
N LEU A 167 -19.80 5.90 12.61
CA LEU A 167 -18.96 6.64 11.69
C LEU A 167 -19.09 6.00 10.32
N ILE A 168 -19.61 6.73 9.33
CA ILE A 168 -19.70 6.26 7.95
C ILE A 168 -18.65 6.97 7.12
N ASP A 169 -17.69 6.21 6.58
CA ASP A 169 -16.87 6.63 5.44
C ASP A 169 -17.45 6.00 4.17
N PRO A 170 -18.17 6.79 3.35
CA PRO A 170 -18.96 6.26 2.25
C PRO A 170 -18.12 5.74 1.08
N ALA A 171 -16.85 6.15 0.98
CA ALA A 171 -15.92 5.57 0.02
C ALA A 171 -14.47 5.79 0.48
N LEU A 172 -13.83 4.71 0.92
CA LEU A 172 -12.42 4.67 1.27
C LEU A 172 -11.50 4.92 0.06
N ASN A 173 -11.98 4.76 -1.17
CA ASN A 173 -11.24 5.11 -2.40
C ASN A 173 -12.08 5.97 -3.35
N PRO A 174 -12.23 7.28 -3.10
CA PRO A 174 -13.03 8.17 -3.94
C PRO A 174 -12.60 8.20 -5.42
N ASP A 175 -11.29 8.14 -5.68
CA ASP A 175 -10.74 8.22 -7.03
C ASP A 175 -11.08 6.97 -7.85
N GLY A 176 -10.92 5.79 -7.24
CA GLY A 176 -11.29 4.52 -7.84
C GLY A 176 -12.81 4.41 -8.09
N VAL A 177 -13.63 4.78 -7.09
CA VAL A 177 -15.11 4.77 -7.20
C VAL A 177 -15.56 5.64 -8.36
N ASN A 178 -15.04 6.86 -8.46
CA ASN A 178 -15.42 7.77 -9.54
C ASN A 178 -15.01 7.25 -10.92
N ARG A 179 -13.80 6.68 -11.03
CA ARG A 179 -13.29 6.06 -12.26
C ARG A 179 -14.19 4.91 -12.70
N PHE A 180 -14.58 4.05 -11.76
CA PHE A 180 -15.43 2.90 -12.00
C PHE A 180 -16.84 3.30 -12.42
N ALA A 181 -17.52 4.14 -11.63
CA ALA A 181 -18.88 4.58 -11.91
C ALA A 181 -18.98 5.27 -13.28
N SER A 182 -17.97 6.08 -13.65
CA SER A 182 -17.89 6.71 -14.97
C SER A 182 -17.81 5.67 -16.11
N TRP A 183 -17.03 4.61 -15.93
CA TRP A 183 -16.93 3.53 -16.92
C TRP A 183 -18.24 2.77 -17.05
N VAL A 184 -18.77 2.24 -15.94
CA VAL A 184 -19.96 1.40 -15.97
C VAL A 184 -21.17 2.17 -16.49
N ASN A 185 -21.40 3.39 -16.01
CA ASN A 185 -22.55 4.19 -16.42
C ASN A 185 -22.47 4.59 -17.91
N SER A 186 -21.29 4.88 -18.44
CA SER A 186 -21.14 5.23 -19.87
C SER A 186 -21.37 4.05 -20.82
N HIS A 187 -21.34 2.81 -20.30
CA HIS A 187 -21.57 1.59 -21.07
C HIS A 187 -22.87 0.87 -20.71
N LYS A 188 -23.65 1.42 -19.78
CA LYS A 188 -24.94 0.88 -19.37
C LYS A 188 -25.91 0.85 -20.55
N SER A 189 -26.52 -0.31 -20.78
CA SER A 189 -27.59 -0.48 -21.75
C SER A 189 -28.97 -0.28 -21.12
N TYR A 190 -29.96 0.17 -21.91
CA TYR A 190 -31.34 0.29 -21.45
C TYR A 190 -31.93 -1.07 -21.03
N VAL A 191 -31.62 -2.11 -21.80
CA VAL A 191 -31.89 -3.51 -21.44
C VAL A 191 -30.61 -4.05 -20.80
N PRO A 192 -30.65 -4.49 -19.52
CA PRO A 192 -29.49 -5.08 -18.88
C PRO A 192 -29.00 -6.32 -19.63
N ASN A 193 -27.69 -6.45 -19.81
CA ASN A 193 -27.07 -7.60 -20.46
C ASN A 193 -25.98 -8.17 -19.54
N GLY A 194 -26.25 -9.36 -19.00
CA GLY A 194 -25.40 -10.03 -18.02
C GLY A 194 -24.20 -10.80 -18.60
N ASP A 195 -24.02 -10.84 -19.92
CA ASP A 195 -22.91 -11.57 -20.54
C ASP A 195 -21.56 -11.08 -19.97
N PRO A 196 -20.75 -11.95 -19.33
CA PRO A 196 -19.48 -11.57 -18.70
C PRO A 196 -18.46 -10.92 -19.64
N VAL A 197 -18.58 -11.09 -20.97
CA VAL A 197 -17.69 -10.41 -21.94
C VAL A 197 -18.18 -9.02 -22.36
N ASN A 198 -19.33 -8.57 -21.84
CA ASN A 198 -19.88 -7.25 -22.12
C ASN A 198 -18.89 -6.14 -21.69
N ARG A 199 -18.79 -5.08 -22.50
CA ARG A 199 -17.93 -3.93 -22.24
C ARG A 199 -18.23 -3.23 -20.92
N GLU A 200 -19.49 -3.14 -20.51
CA GLU A 200 -19.89 -2.62 -19.19
C GLU A 200 -19.14 -3.34 -18.06
N LEU A 201 -19.02 -4.66 -18.17
CA LEU A 201 -18.42 -5.55 -17.19
C LEU A 201 -16.92 -5.76 -17.44
N ASN A 202 -16.25 -4.96 -18.28
CA ASN A 202 -14.83 -5.16 -18.61
C ASN A 202 -14.10 -3.82 -18.69
N GLU A 203 -13.81 -3.24 -17.53
CA GLU A 203 -13.00 -2.03 -17.39
C GLU A 203 -11.63 -2.15 -18.09
N PRO A 204 -11.18 -1.08 -18.75
CA PRO A 204 -9.85 -1.03 -19.32
C PRO A 204 -8.82 -0.98 -18.21
N TRP A 205 -7.58 -1.32 -18.54
CA TRP A 205 -6.43 -1.00 -17.69
C TRP A 205 -6.41 0.51 -17.42
N PRO A 206 -6.13 0.99 -16.19
CA PRO A 206 -5.67 0.28 -14.99
C PRO A 206 -6.79 -0.23 -14.04
N ARG A 207 -8.06 -0.19 -14.46
CA ARG A 207 -9.28 -0.48 -13.66
C ARG A 207 -9.52 0.51 -12.51
N GLY A 208 -10.69 0.44 -11.89
CA GLY A 208 -11.14 1.28 -10.78
C GLY A 208 -10.79 0.76 -9.39
N ARG A 209 -10.16 -0.42 -9.27
CA ARG A 209 -9.81 -1.02 -7.97
C ARG A 209 -8.96 -0.11 -7.08
N THR A 210 -7.95 0.51 -7.67
CA THR A 210 -6.86 1.17 -6.95
C THR A 210 -7.00 2.70 -6.95
N ASN A 211 -6.21 3.40 -6.13
CA ASN A 211 -6.23 4.87 -6.06
C ASN A 211 -5.63 5.53 -7.32
N HIS A 212 -5.31 6.82 -7.24
CA HIS A 212 -4.68 7.58 -8.33
C HIS A 212 -3.40 6.93 -8.88
N TYR A 213 -2.46 6.58 -7.99
CA TYR A 213 -1.19 5.96 -8.34
C TYR A 213 -1.27 4.42 -8.46
N TRP A 214 -2.48 3.88 -8.56
CA TRP A 214 -2.75 2.45 -8.71
C TRP A 214 -2.30 1.55 -7.56
N PHE A 215 -2.28 2.09 -6.34
CA PHE A 215 -2.06 1.32 -5.12
C PHE A 215 -3.35 0.69 -4.61
N ASP A 216 -3.21 -0.51 -4.05
CA ASP A 216 -4.23 -1.16 -3.25
C ASP A 216 -4.23 -0.52 -1.85
N LEU A 217 -5.25 0.28 -1.56
CA LEU A 217 -5.37 0.96 -0.27
C LEU A 217 -5.69 -0.01 0.88
N ASN A 218 -6.16 -1.23 0.62
CA ASN A 218 -6.33 -2.25 1.64
C ASN A 218 -5.04 -3.03 1.94
N ARG A 219 -3.89 -2.42 1.63
CA ARG A 219 -2.54 -2.83 2.06
C ARG A 219 -1.76 -1.68 2.71
N ASP A 220 -2.38 -0.52 2.89
CA ASP A 220 -1.74 0.73 3.30
C ASP A 220 -2.22 1.21 4.70
N TRP A 221 -2.87 0.34 5.49
CA TRP A 221 -3.37 0.69 6.83
C TRP A 221 -2.26 0.88 7.88
N LEU A 222 -1.25 0.00 7.87
CA LEU A 222 -0.05 0.15 8.70
C LEU A 222 1.01 1.00 7.99
N PRO A 223 1.26 0.86 6.67
CA PRO A 223 2.26 1.70 6.03
C PRO A 223 1.87 3.18 5.89
N VAL A 224 0.58 3.51 5.77
CA VAL A 224 0.03 4.88 5.71
C VAL A 224 0.76 5.82 4.74
N GLN A 225 1.11 5.32 3.57
CA GLN A 225 1.88 6.04 2.55
C GLN A 225 1.01 6.97 1.71
N HIS A 226 -0.30 6.71 1.60
CA HIS A 226 -1.21 7.51 0.79
C HIS A 226 -2.09 8.43 1.66
N PRO A 227 -2.47 9.62 1.16
CA PRO A 227 -3.31 10.56 1.90
C PRO A 227 -4.64 9.92 2.30
N GLU A 228 -5.22 9.04 1.48
CA GLU A 228 -6.44 8.31 1.83
C GLU A 228 -6.31 7.45 3.09
N SER A 229 -5.17 6.80 3.28
CA SER A 229 -4.88 6.00 4.47
C SER A 229 -4.52 6.88 5.67
N ARG A 230 -3.78 7.97 5.46
CA ARG A 230 -3.44 8.91 6.55
C ARG A 230 -4.68 9.55 7.14
N ASN A 231 -5.61 9.99 6.28
CA ASN A 231 -6.86 10.64 6.71
C ASN A 231 -7.71 9.67 7.55
N ARG A 232 -7.91 8.42 7.10
CA ARG A 232 -8.74 7.45 7.84
C ARG A 232 -8.10 7.00 9.16
N VAL A 233 -6.77 6.79 9.18
CA VAL A 233 -6.08 6.38 10.40
C VAL A 233 -6.17 7.48 11.45
N ALA A 234 -6.11 8.75 11.07
CA ALA A 234 -6.35 9.86 11.99
C ALA A 234 -7.74 9.81 12.65
N VAL A 235 -8.79 9.46 11.89
CA VAL A 235 -10.15 9.26 12.43
C VAL A 235 -10.18 8.11 13.43
N ILE A 236 -9.54 6.99 13.11
CA ILE A 236 -9.48 5.82 14.01
C ILE A 236 -8.76 6.14 15.30
N GLN A 237 -7.64 6.86 15.24
CA GLN A 237 -6.89 7.24 16.44
C GLN A 237 -7.66 8.26 17.30
N ASP A 238 -8.52 9.09 16.70
CA ASP A 238 -9.33 10.05 17.46
C ASP A 238 -10.54 9.39 18.15
N TRP A 239 -11.20 8.44 17.47
CA TRP A 239 -12.46 7.82 17.93
C TRP A 239 -12.29 6.50 18.68
N LEU A 240 -11.23 5.75 18.39
CA LEU A 240 -10.96 4.42 18.92
C LEU A 240 -12.17 3.49 18.73
N PRO A 241 -12.58 3.17 17.49
CA PRO A 241 -13.78 2.36 17.26
C PRO A 241 -13.69 1.01 17.98
N ASN A 242 -14.84 0.50 18.42
CA ASN A 242 -14.93 -0.85 18.96
C ASN A 242 -15.08 -1.89 17.84
N ILE A 243 -15.79 -1.53 16.78
CA ILE A 243 -16.02 -2.37 15.60
C ILE A 243 -15.66 -1.55 14.37
N GLN A 244 -14.87 -2.14 13.48
CA GLN A 244 -14.57 -1.62 12.16
C GLN A 244 -15.08 -2.58 11.09
N LEU A 245 -15.92 -2.07 10.20
CA LEU A 245 -16.51 -2.81 9.09
C LEU A 245 -15.80 -2.42 7.79
N ASP A 246 -15.21 -3.41 7.11
CA ASP A 246 -14.45 -3.27 5.86
C ASP A 246 -15.24 -3.95 4.73
N PHE A 247 -16.00 -3.16 3.97
CA PHE A 247 -16.91 -3.67 2.95
C PHE A 247 -16.25 -3.83 1.58
N HIS A 248 -16.26 -5.07 1.08
CA HIS A 248 -15.58 -5.51 -0.13
C HIS A 248 -16.46 -6.35 -1.07
N GLU A 249 -15.94 -6.62 -2.27
CA GLU A 249 -16.47 -7.62 -3.20
C GLU A 249 -15.40 -8.59 -3.71
N MET A 250 -15.86 -9.80 -4.02
CA MET A 250 -15.08 -10.87 -4.63
C MET A 250 -15.64 -11.23 -6.02
N GLY A 251 -15.05 -12.25 -6.65
CA GLY A 251 -15.47 -12.74 -7.95
C GLY A 251 -16.98 -13.05 -8.02
N THR A 252 -17.57 -12.83 -9.19
CA THR A 252 -19.02 -12.98 -9.44
C THR A 252 -19.56 -14.39 -9.21
N ASN A 253 -18.70 -15.40 -9.40
CA ASN A 253 -19.02 -16.80 -9.16
C ASN A 253 -18.77 -17.23 -7.70
N SER A 254 -18.73 -16.28 -6.78
CA SER A 254 -18.69 -16.53 -5.33
C SER A 254 -20.07 -16.31 -4.70
N THR A 255 -20.16 -16.45 -3.37
CA THR A 255 -21.35 -16.14 -2.56
C THR A 255 -21.07 -14.91 -1.67
N PHE A 256 -21.42 -14.91 -0.39
CA PHE A 256 -21.07 -13.85 0.57
C PHE A 256 -20.09 -14.38 1.63
N PHE A 257 -19.11 -13.59 2.06
CA PHE A 257 -18.25 -13.94 3.20
C PHE A 257 -18.26 -12.86 4.27
N PHE A 258 -18.14 -13.29 5.52
CA PHE A 258 -17.88 -12.42 6.66
C PHE A 258 -16.89 -13.05 7.66
N GLN A 259 -16.08 -12.22 8.30
CA GLN A 259 -15.14 -12.59 9.38
C GLN A 259 -15.88 -13.34 10.51
N PRO A 260 -15.29 -14.36 11.17
CA PRO A 260 -13.86 -14.71 11.23
C PRO A 260 -13.28 -15.38 9.98
N GLY A 261 -11.99 -15.18 9.75
CA GLY A 261 -11.21 -15.89 8.72
C GLY A 261 -10.72 -17.25 9.21
N VAL A 262 -9.73 -17.82 8.52
CA VAL A 262 -9.14 -19.13 8.84
C VAL A 262 -8.45 -19.09 10.22
N PRO A 263 -8.95 -19.79 11.25
CA PRO A 263 -8.45 -19.63 12.62
C PRO A 263 -6.95 -19.96 12.81
N ALA A 264 -6.41 -20.86 11.99
CA ALA A 264 -5.00 -21.25 12.03
C ALA A 264 -4.04 -20.16 11.53
N ARG A 265 -4.56 -19.09 10.91
CA ARG A 265 -3.80 -18.01 10.27
C ARG A 265 -3.95 -16.67 10.98
N ASN A 266 -4.28 -16.71 12.26
CA ASN A 266 -4.43 -15.53 13.10
C ASN A 266 -3.06 -15.02 13.56
N HIS A 267 -2.89 -13.69 13.60
CA HIS A 267 -1.66 -13.11 14.11
C HIS A 267 -1.54 -13.29 15.64
N PRO A 268 -0.42 -13.81 16.18
CA PRO A 268 -0.32 -14.08 17.62
C PRO A 268 -0.26 -12.85 18.53
N LEU A 269 -0.10 -11.65 17.99
CA LEU A 269 -0.22 -10.41 18.75
C LEU A 269 -1.69 -9.96 18.93
N THR A 270 -2.64 -10.58 18.22
CA THR A 270 -4.07 -10.38 18.45
C THR A 270 -4.57 -11.35 19.54
N PRO A 271 -5.23 -10.87 20.61
CA PRO A 271 -5.76 -11.73 21.66
C PRO A 271 -6.82 -12.71 21.15
N LYS A 272 -6.90 -13.89 21.79
CA LYS A 272 -7.95 -14.88 21.50
C LYS A 272 -9.37 -14.32 21.66
N LYS A 273 -9.58 -13.47 22.69
CA LYS A 273 -10.87 -12.83 22.95
C LYS A 273 -11.35 -11.96 21.78
N ASN A 274 -10.44 -11.40 20.96
CA ASN A 274 -10.81 -10.70 19.73
C ASN A 274 -11.61 -11.63 18.81
N PHE A 275 -11.03 -12.79 18.46
CA PHE A 275 -11.65 -13.77 17.56
C PHE A 275 -12.95 -14.37 18.12
N GLU A 276 -13.04 -14.57 19.44
CA GLU A 276 -14.29 -14.99 20.10
C GLU A 276 -15.42 -13.96 19.92
N LEU A 277 -15.09 -12.67 20.02
CA LEU A 277 -16.05 -11.59 19.78
C LEU A 277 -16.41 -11.47 18.31
N THR A 278 -15.45 -11.63 17.40
CA THR A 278 -15.67 -11.70 15.95
C THR A 278 -16.64 -12.82 15.58
N GLU A 279 -16.45 -14.02 16.13
CA GLU A 279 -17.37 -15.15 15.91
C GLU A 279 -18.78 -14.86 16.44
N LYS A 280 -18.88 -14.22 17.61
CA LYS A 280 -20.17 -13.81 18.19
C LYS A 280 -20.88 -12.78 17.31
N ILE A 281 -20.18 -11.78 16.80
CA ILE A 281 -20.72 -10.80 15.84
C ILE A 281 -21.17 -11.51 14.54
N GLY A 282 -20.40 -12.48 14.05
CA GLY A 282 -20.73 -13.28 12.86
C GLY A 282 -22.09 -14.00 12.95
N GLN A 283 -22.57 -14.34 14.15
CA GLN A 283 -23.90 -14.95 14.34
C GLN A 283 -25.04 -13.99 13.98
N TYR A 284 -24.86 -12.68 14.18
CA TYR A 284 -25.82 -11.67 13.76
C TYR A 284 -25.85 -11.57 12.22
N HIS A 285 -24.69 -11.59 11.57
CA HIS A 285 -24.58 -11.59 10.11
C HIS A 285 -25.28 -12.80 9.50
N ALA A 286 -25.03 -14.00 10.04
CA ALA A 286 -25.70 -15.24 9.65
C ALA A 286 -27.22 -15.11 9.73
N LYS A 287 -27.75 -14.70 10.90
CA LYS A 287 -29.20 -14.51 11.12
C LYS A 287 -29.83 -13.58 10.07
N TYR A 288 -29.17 -12.48 9.74
CA TYR A 288 -29.70 -11.51 8.78
C TYR A 288 -29.62 -12.02 7.33
N LEU A 289 -28.53 -12.66 6.95
CA LEU A 289 -28.36 -13.23 5.61
C LEU A 289 -29.29 -14.43 5.38
N ASP A 290 -29.54 -15.24 6.41
CA ASP A 290 -30.56 -16.32 6.42
C ASP A 290 -31.94 -15.78 6.07
N ASN A 291 -32.33 -14.66 6.69
CA ASN A 291 -33.66 -14.05 6.51
C ASN A 291 -33.91 -13.57 5.07
N ILE A 292 -32.86 -13.17 4.35
CA ILE A 292 -32.96 -12.73 2.95
C ILE A 292 -32.60 -13.84 1.94
N GLY A 293 -32.23 -15.03 2.43
CA GLY A 293 -31.89 -16.19 1.60
C GLY A 293 -30.54 -16.09 0.90
N SER A 294 -29.62 -15.27 1.39
CA SER A 294 -28.29 -15.09 0.80
C SER A 294 -27.37 -16.24 1.20
N LEU A 295 -26.72 -16.86 0.21
CA LEU A 295 -25.68 -17.86 0.47
C LEU A 295 -24.46 -17.16 1.07
N TYR A 296 -23.91 -17.73 2.15
CA TYR A 296 -22.71 -17.19 2.79
C TYR A 296 -21.77 -18.28 3.31
N TYR A 297 -20.55 -17.89 3.66
CA TYR A 297 -19.57 -18.72 4.37
C TYR A 297 -18.70 -17.86 5.30
N SER A 298 -18.02 -18.52 6.24
CA SER A 298 -17.11 -17.89 7.22
C SER A 298 -16.07 -18.94 7.67
N GLN A 299 -15.01 -18.52 8.37
CA GLN A 299 -13.90 -19.35 8.86
C GLN A 299 -13.01 -19.97 7.77
N GLU A 300 -13.10 -19.46 6.53
CA GLU A 300 -12.42 -19.99 5.36
C GLU A 300 -11.82 -18.86 4.48
N ASN A 301 -10.93 -19.22 3.54
CA ASN A 301 -10.29 -18.38 2.52
C ASN A 301 -9.35 -17.25 3.00
N PHE A 302 -9.85 -16.32 3.81
CA PHE A 302 -9.15 -15.12 4.25
C PHE A 302 -8.44 -15.36 5.58
N ASP A 303 -7.33 -14.64 5.83
CA ASP A 303 -6.59 -14.72 7.10
C ASP A 303 -6.63 -13.42 7.90
N ASP A 304 -6.32 -13.51 9.19
CA ASP A 304 -6.12 -12.36 10.09
C ASP A 304 -4.65 -12.21 10.50
N PHE A 305 -3.75 -12.24 9.51
CA PHE A 305 -2.31 -12.22 9.74
C PHE A 305 -1.67 -10.83 9.55
N TYR A 306 -1.75 -10.25 8.35
CA TYR A 306 -1.05 -9.01 8.02
C TYR A 306 -1.83 -7.77 8.48
N TYR A 307 -1.21 -6.89 9.29
CA TYR A 307 -1.81 -5.64 9.79
C TYR A 307 -1.89 -4.48 8.80
N GLY A 308 -1.64 -4.72 7.51
CA GLY A 308 -1.86 -3.70 6.47
C GLY A 308 -3.30 -3.63 5.94
N LYS A 309 -4.24 -4.40 6.49
CA LYS A 309 -5.63 -4.52 6.01
C LYS A 309 -6.62 -3.92 7.01
N GLY A 310 -7.77 -3.46 6.53
CA GLY A 310 -8.85 -2.89 7.35
C GLY A 310 -9.50 -3.90 8.28
N SER A 311 -9.43 -5.19 7.96
CA SER A 311 -9.94 -6.26 8.80
C SER A 311 -9.02 -6.66 9.95
N THR A 312 -7.73 -6.29 9.93
CA THR A 312 -6.72 -6.79 10.89
C THR A 312 -5.97 -5.70 11.63
N TYR A 313 -5.72 -4.55 10.99
CA TYR A 313 -5.14 -3.36 11.63
C TYR A 313 -5.88 -2.92 12.91
N PRO A 314 -7.22 -3.00 12.99
CA PRO A 314 -7.96 -2.65 14.20
C PRO A 314 -7.75 -3.64 15.34
N ASP A 315 -7.54 -4.93 15.02
CA ASP A 315 -7.46 -6.02 16.01
C ASP A 315 -6.25 -5.89 16.93
N VAL A 316 -5.11 -5.43 16.39
CA VAL A 316 -3.89 -5.16 17.18
C VAL A 316 -3.98 -3.85 17.99
N GLN A 317 -5.15 -3.21 17.99
CA GLN A 317 -5.44 -1.98 18.73
C GLN A 317 -6.70 -2.10 19.60
N GLY A 318 -7.24 -3.30 19.79
CA GLY A 318 -8.37 -3.56 20.69
C GLY A 318 -9.75 -3.29 20.08
N SER A 319 -9.82 -2.95 18.78
CA SER A 319 -11.05 -2.97 18.00
C SER A 319 -11.27 -4.36 17.41
N ILE A 320 -12.48 -4.65 16.92
CA ILE A 320 -12.78 -5.82 16.09
C ILE A 320 -12.90 -5.41 14.63
N GLY A 321 -12.04 -5.91 13.76
CA GLY A 321 -12.14 -5.74 12.31
C GLY A 321 -13.00 -6.83 11.66
N ILE A 322 -13.96 -6.44 10.82
CA ILE A 322 -14.84 -7.35 10.09
C ILE A 322 -14.69 -7.09 8.59
N LEU A 323 -14.18 -8.08 7.86
CA LEU A 323 -14.21 -8.10 6.40
C LEU A 323 -15.57 -8.62 5.93
N PHE A 324 -16.18 -7.95 4.97
CA PHE A 324 -17.33 -8.44 4.21
C PHE A 324 -16.96 -8.58 2.74
N GLU A 325 -17.17 -9.75 2.15
CA GLU A 325 -16.87 -9.99 0.74
C GLU A 325 -18.14 -10.42 0.01
N GLN A 326 -18.66 -9.57 -0.86
CA GLN A 326 -19.88 -9.80 -1.65
C GLN A 326 -19.51 -10.31 -3.05
N ALA A 327 -20.24 -11.31 -3.59
CA ALA A 327 -20.13 -11.65 -5.01
C ALA A 327 -20.39 -10.43 -5.91
N SER A 328 -19.42 -10.05 -6.73
CA SER A 328 -19.52 -8.81 -7.51
C SER A 328 -20.54 -8.90 -8.64
N SER A 329 -21.49 -7.97 -8.67
CA SER A 329 -22.31 -7.71 -9.87
C SER A 329 -21.49 -7.01 -10.96
N ARG A 330 -20.36 -6.40 -10.59
CA ARG A 330 -19.58 -5.44 -11.37
C ARG A 330 -20.45 -4.29 -11.88
N GLY A 331 -21.16 -4.49 -12.97
CA GLY A 331 -22.14 -3.55 -13.49
C GLY A 331 -23.52 -3.74 -12.86
N HIS A 332 -24.56 -3.60 -13.69
CA HIS A 332 -25.96 -3.67 -13.25
C HIS A 332 -26.51 -5.10 -13.19
N LEU A 333 -25.99 -5.99 -14.04
CA LEU A 333 -26.37 -7.40 -14.13
C LEU A 333 -25.19 -8.21 -14.64
N GLN A 334 -24.94 -9.39 -14.08
CA GLN A 334 -23.95 -10.32 -14.60
C GLN A 334 -24.38 -11.77 -14.39
N GLU A 335 -24.11 -12.62 -15.38
CA GLU A 335 -24.32 -14.06 -15.28
C GLU A 335 -23.37 -14.67 -14.24
N SER A 336 -23.89 -15.58 -13.42
CA SER A 336 -23.12 -16.36 -12.44
C SER A 336 -23.60 -17.80 -12.42
N ILE A 337 -22.73 -18.69 -11.97
CA ILE A 337 -23.05 -20.11 -11.75
C ILE A 337 -24.17 -20.31 -10.71
N TYR A 338 -24.41 -19.31 -9.85
CA TYR A 338 -25.49 -19.31 -8.84
C TYR A 338 -26.78 -18.63 -9.33
N GLY A 339 -26.85 -18.24 -10.61
CA GLY A 339 -27.93 -17.42 -11.18
C GLY A 339 -27.50 -15.96 -11.39
N PRO A 340 -28.30 -15.13 -12.08
CA PRO A 340 -27.94 -13.75 -12.39
C PRO A 340 -27.69 -12.92 -11.11
N VAL A 341 -26.53 -12.29 -11.02
CA VAL A 341 -26.17 -11.36 -9.93
C VAL A 341 -26.55 -9.95 -10.35
N ARG A 342 -27.51 -9.38 -9.62
CA ARG A 342 -28.06 -8.05 -9.86
C ARG A 342 -27.50 -7.02 -8.89
N PHE A 343 -27.29 -5.80 -9.37
CA PHE A 343 -26.67 -4.74 -8.57
C PHE A 343 -27.51 -4.34 -7.36
N GLU A 344 -28.83 -4.26 -7.50
CA GLU A 344 -29.74 -4.04 -6.35
C GLU A 344 -29.57 -5.10 -5.24
N PHE A 345 -29.27 -6.34 -5.59
CA PHE A 345 -29.17 -7.46 -4.65
C PHE A 345 -27.84 -7.41 -3.92
N THR A 346 -26.74 -7.11 -4.63
CA THR A 346 -25.44 -6.95 -3.99
C THR A 346 -25.43 -5.76 -3.03
N ILE A 347 -26.10 -4.66 -3.38
CA ILE A 347 -26.34 -3.52 -2.47
C ILE A 347 -27.15 -3.96 -1.25
N LYS A 348 -28.24 -4.71 -1.44
CA LYS A 348 -29.08 -5.20 -0.35
C LYS A 348 -28.30 -6.04 0.65
N ASN A 349 -27.45 -6.96 0.19
CA ASN A 349 -26.63 -7.79 1.08
C ASN A 349 -25.68 -6.95 1.94
N GLN A 350 -24.96 -6.00 1.34
CA GLN A 350 -24.05 -5.12 2.10
C GLN A 350 -24.82 -4.27 3.11
N PHE A 351 -25.97 -3.72 2.73
CA PHE A 351 -26.81 -2.97 3.67
C PHE A 351 -27.37 -3.86 4.80
N THR A 352 -27.76 -5.10 4.48
CA THR A 352 -28.20 -6.09 5.47
C THR A 352 -27.11 -6.40 6.49
N THR A 353 -25.84 -6.53 6.08
CA THR A 353 -24.75 -6.74 7.05
C THR A 353 -24.48 -5.49 7.88
N THR A 354 -24.61 -4.28 7.33
CA THR A 354 -24.59 -3.03 8.13
C THR A 354 -25.62 -3.04 9.26
N LEU A 355 -26.86 -3.45 8.98
CA LEU A 355 -27.93 -3.52 9.99
C LEU A 355 -27.61 -4.57 11.06
N SER A 356 -27.13 -5.74 10.66
CA SER A 356 -26.76 -6.78 11.63
C SER A 356 -25.57 -6.38 12.52
N SER A 357 -24.61 -5.61 11.99
CA SER A 357 -23.53 -5.02 12.79
C SER A 357 -24.05 -4.01 13.80
N PHE A 358 -25.08 -3.24 13.45
CA PHE A 358 -25.73 -2.29 14.37
C PHE A 358 -26.47 -3.00 15.51
N GLU A 359 -27.21 -4.09 15.23
CA GLU A 359 -27.82 -4.91 16.28
C GLU A 359 -26.75 -5.50 17.21
N ALA A 360 -25.69 -6.09 16.64
CA ALA A 360 -24.57 -6.61 17.42
C ALA A 360 -23.92 -5.53 18.31
N ALA A 361 -23.68 -4.34 17.76
CA ALA A 361 -23.11 -3.21 18.49
C ALA A 361 -23.98 -2.80 19.68
N THR A 362 -25.29 -2.69 19.48
CA THR A 362 -26.26 -2.31 20.50
C THR A 362 -26.30 -3.33 21.63
N GLU A 363 -26.43 -4.61 21.31
CA GLU A 363 -26.52 -5.69 22.31
C GLU A 363 -25.20 -5.95 23.04
N MET A 364 -24.06 -5.73 22.37
CA MET A 364 -22.72 -6.01 22.90
C MET A 364 -21.99 -4.78 23.43
N ARG A 365 -22.63 -3.59 23.49
CA ARG A 365 -22.01 -2.30 23.86
C ARG A 365 -21.08 -2.38 25.06
N VAL A 366 -21.58 -2.91 26.18
CA VAL A 366 -20.82 -2.99 27.44
C VAL A 366 -19.66 -3.98 27.31
N GLU A 367 -19.89 -5.14 26.69
CA GLU A 367 -18.83 -6.15 26.47
C GLU A 367 -17.71 -5.61 25.59
N MET A 368 -18.05 -4.87 24.53
CA MET A 368 -17.09 -4.30 23.58
C MET A 368 -16.27 -3.15 24.16
N ASN A 369 -16.89 -2.26 24.94
CA ASN A 369 -16.15 -1.20 25.66
C ASN A 369 -15.28 -1.78 26.79
N GLN A 370 -15.73 -2.86 27.45
CA GLN A 370 -14.92 -3.59 28.42
C GLN A 370 -13.72 -4.28 27.75
N TYR A 371 -13.92 -4.95 26.61
CA TYR A 371 -12.84 -5.56 25.85
C TYR A 371 -11.76 -4.56 25.44
N LEU A 372 -12.15 -3.38 24.93
CA LEU A 372 -11.19 -2.33 24.57
C LEU A 372 -10.33 -1.89 25.78
N ARG A 373 -10.94 -1.75 26.96
CA ARG A 373 -10.20 -1.46 28.22
C ARG A 373 -9.27 -2.60 28.64
N ASP A 374 -9.77 -3.82 28.59
CA ASP A 374 -9.02 -5.01 28.98
C ASP A 374 -7.81 -5.21 28.06
N PHE A 375 -7.98 -4.99 26.76
CA PHE A 375 -6.90 -5.03 25.77
C PHE A 375 -5.71 -4.15 26.18
N TYR A 376 -5.95 -2.88 26.55
CA TYR A 376 -4.88 -1.97 26.94
C TYR A 376 -4.33 -2.25 28.35
N THR A 377 -5.14 -2.83 29.23
CA THR A 377 -4.70 -3.28 30.56
C THR A 377 -3.75 -4.49 30.45
N GLU A 378 -4.08 -5.44 29.58
CA GLU A 378 -3.20 -6.56 29.23
C GLU A 378 -1.93 -6.08 28.54
N ALA A 379 -2.04 -5.21 27.53
CA ALA A 379 -0.89 -4.67 26.80
C ALA A 379 0.08 -3.93 27.74
N LYS A 380 -0.43 -3.22 28.76
CA LYS A 380 0.40 -2.63 29.81
C LYS A 380 1.14 -3.68 30.63
N SER A 381 0.46 -4.76 31.00
CA SER A 381 1.04 -5.86 31.78
C SER A 381 2.12 -6.60 30.98
N GLU A 382 1.87 -6.83 29.68
CA GLU A 382 2.84 -7.37 28.73
C GLU A 382 4.07 -6.46 28.64
N SER A 383 3.89 -5.16 28.43
CA SER A 383 4.97 -4.17 28.41
C SER A 383 5.77 -4.12 29.72
N ASP A 384 5.12 -4.27 30.87
CA ASP A 384 5.80 -4.30 32.17
C ASP A 384 6.68 -5.55 32.32
N SER A 385 6.22 -6.68 31.79
CA SER A 385 6.95 -7.96 31.79
C SER A 385 8.02 -8.09 30.70
N ASP A 386 7.92 -7.36 29.58
CA ASP A 386 8.86 -7.45 28.46
C ASP A 386 10.26 -7.00 28.91
N THR A 387 11.28 -7.80 28.61
CA THR A 387 12.68 -7.46 28.93
C THR A 387 13.20 -6.32 28.06
N ASN A 388 12.62 -6.17 26.86
CA ASN A 388 12.82 -5.02 26.00
C ASN A 388 11.86 -3.91 26.46
N LYS A 389 12.39 -2.70 26.62
CA LYS A 389 11.63 -1.52 27.07
C LYS A 389 11.45 -0.45 26.00
N ALA A 390 12.23 -0.50 24.93
CA ALA A 390 12.09 0.37 23.77
C ALA A 390 12.75 -0.30 22.55
N TYR A 391 12.47 0.24 21.36
CA TYR A 391 13.29 0.05 20.17
C TYR A 391 14.02 1.34 19.83
N ILE A 392 15.24 1.25 19.34
CA ILE A 392 15.96 2.35 18.70
C ILE A 392 16.17 2.01 17.23
N PHE A 393 16.05 2.99 16.35
CA PHE A 393 16.43 2.89 14.95
C PHE A 393 17.14 4.15 14.47
N GLY A 394 18.04 4.02 13.50
CA GLY A 394 18.84 5.13 12.99
C GLY A 394 19.57 4.81 11.69
N ALA A 395 20.08 5.87 11.05
CA ALA A 395 20.96 5.74 9.90
C ALA A 395 22.02 6.85 9.94
N LYS A 396 23.29 6.47 9.85
CA LYS A 396 24.42 7.40 10.00
C LYS A 396 24.44 8.51 8.94
N GLU A 397 24.04 8.18 7.72
CA GLU A 397 24.24 9.04 6.53
C GLU A 397 22.95 9.27 5.71
N ASP A 398 21.77 8.91 6.22
CA ASP A 398 20.50 9.04 5.50
C ASP A 398 19.38 9.53 6.44
N GLY A 399 19.17 10.85 6.46
CA GLY A 399 18.11 11.48 7.24
C GLY A 399 16.73 11.28 6.63
N GLY A 400 16.64 11.14 5.31
CA GLY A 400 15.38 10.98 4.59
C GLY A 400 14.63 9.68 4.94
N LYS A 401 15.30 8.53 4.91
CA LYS A 401 14.67 7.25 5.28
C LYS A 401 14.23 7.22 6.74
N ILE A 402 15.05 7.79 7.62
CA ILE A 402 14.78 7.82 9.06
C ILE A 402 13.60 8.70 9.40
N PHE A 403 13.48 9.85 8.74
CA PHE A 403 12.30 10.69 8.78
C PHE A 403 11.03 9.91 8.41
N HIS A 404 11.03 9.21 7.28
CA HIS A 404 9.84 8.49 6.79
C HIS A 404 9.42 7.34 7.72
N LEU A 405 10.37 6.58 8.29
CA LEU A 405 10.03 5.54 9.26
C LEU A 405 9.43 6.15 10.55
N ALA A 406 9.98 7.26 11.04
CA ALA A 406 9.44 7.97 12.19
C ALA A 406 8.04 8.55 11.90
N ASP A 407 7.82 9.11 10.72
CA ASP A 407 6.52 9.66 10.30
C ASP A 407 5.44 8.57 10.26
N ILE A 408 5.74 7.38 9.71
CA ILE A 408 4.81 6.23 9.73
C ILE A 408 4.40 5.90 11.17
N ILE A 409 5.38 5.75 12.07
CA ILE A 409 5.14 5.38 13.46
C ILE A 409 4.27 6.44 14.17
N LEU A 410 4.55 7.73 13.95
CA LEU A 410 3.80 8.84 14.54
C LEU A 410 2.33 8.91 14.10
N GLN A 411 2.00 8.45 12.89
CA GLN A 411 0.61 8.43 12.41
C GLN A 411 -0.30 7.52 13.23
N HIS A 412 0.26 6.53 13.93
CA HIS A 412 -0.48 5.57 14.74
C HIS A 412 -0.63 5.97 16.20
N ASP A 413 -0.40 7.26 16.52
CA ASP A 413 -0.45 7.77 17.89
C ASP A 413 0.55 7.06 18.83
N ILE A 414 1.70 6.68 18.26
CA ILE A 414 2.83 6.09 18.98
C ILE A 414 3.79 7.21 19.37
N ASP A 415 4.19 7.23 20.64
CA ASP A 415 5.21 8.14 21.14
C ASP A 415 6.59 7.77 20.58
N VAL A 416 7.26 8.76 19.99
CA VAL A 416 8.61 8.67 19.42
C VAL A 416 9.48 9.77 20.02
N PHE A 417 10.75 9.46 20.27
CA PHE A 417 11.70 10.37 20.89
C PHE A 417 12.98 10.49 20.04
N SER A 418 13.47 11.72 19.83
CA SER A 418 14.80 11.96 19.25
C SER A 418 15.87 11.97 20.33
N LEU A 419 17.10 11.69 19.91
CA LEU A 419 18.27 11.74 20.78
C LEU A 419 18.79 13.18 20.92
N LYS A 420 19.25 13.57 22.11
CA LYS A 420 19.92 14.87 22.36
C LYS A 420 21.43 14.84 22.13
N GLU A 421 22.01 13.65 22.12
CA GLU A 421 23.43 13.41 21.92
C GLU A 421 23.65 12.08 21.17
N ASP A 422 24.81 11.94 20.55
CA ASP A 422 25.21 10.69 19.91
C ASP A 422 25.39 9.61 20.97
N ILE A 423 24.88 8.41 20.72
CA ILE A 423 25.04 7.28 21.63
C ILE A 423 25.60 6.06 20.89
N THR A 424 26.31 5.19 21.61
CA THR A 424 26.73 3.89 21.11
C THR A 424 26.16 2.80 21.99
N VAL A 425 25.41 1.87 21.39
CA VAL A 425 24.76 0.75 22.08
C VAL A 425 25.22 -0.54 21.44
N ASN A 426 25.83 -1.44 22.22
CA ASN A 426 26.35 -2.72 21.75
C ASN A 426 27.25 -2.62 20.49
N GLY A 427 28.04 -1.55 20.39
CA GLY A 427 28.94 -1.28 19.25
C GLY A 427 28.28 -0.64 18.03
N MET A 428 26.97 -0.41 18.06
CA MET A 428 26.21 0.31 17.04
C MET A 428 26.06 1.78 17.44
N GLU A 429 26.35 2.69 16.51
CA GLU A 429 26.38 4.13 16.77
C GLU A 429 25.12 4.79 16.21
N PHE A 430 24.42 5.54 17.06
CA PHE A 430 23.21 6.28 16.72
C PHE A 430 23.47 7.77 16.86
N LYS A 431 23.30 8.51 15.76
CA LYS A 431 23.52 9.96 15.69
C LYS A 431 22.30 10.72 16.19
N LYS A 432 22.53 11.82 16.93
CA LYS A 432 21.47 12.58 17.58
C LYS A 432 20.35 13.03 16.62
N ASP A 433 20.74 13.50 15.43
CA ASP A 433 19.84 14.08 14.43
C ASP A 433 19.30 13.04 13.43
N LYS A 434 19.69 11.75 13.57
CA LYS A 434 19.35 10.67 12.62
C LYS A 434 19.02 9.35 13.32
N ALA A 435 18.47 9.42 14.53
CA ALA A 435 17.99 8.26 15.26
C ALA A 435 16.82 8.61 16.17
N TYR A 436 15.94 7.63 16.36
CA TYR A 436 14.76 7.75 17.20
C TYR A 436 14.59 6.52 18.11
N ILE A 437 13.98 6.76 19.27
CA ILE A 437 13.60 5.75 20.25
C ILE A 437 12.07 5.66 20.31
N VAL A 438 11.55 4.44 20.30
CA VAL A 438 10.13 4.11 20.45
C VAL A 438 9.95 3.30 21.73
N PRO A 439 9.46 3.89 22.83
CA PRO A 439 9.22 3.17 24.08
C PRO A 439 8.13 2.11 23.93
N LEU A 440 8.21 1.04 24.72
CA LEU A 440 7.17 0.01 24.76
C LEU A 440 6.08 0.28 25.81
N ASN A 441 6.39 1.08 26.84
CA ASN A 441 5.45 1.45 27.90
C ASN A 441 4.49 2.56 27.46
N GLN A 442 3.64 2.23 26.49
CA GLN A 442 2.59 3.09 25.93
C GLN A 442 1.41 2.22 25.43
N PRO A 443 0.21 2.78 25.22
CA PRO A 443 -0.97 1.98 24.85
C PRO A 443 -0.78 1.12 23.59
N GLN A 444 0.02 1.60 22.64
CA GLN A 444 0.31 0.95 21.36
C GLN A 444 1.31 -0.21 21.43
N TYR A 445 1.65 -0.75 22.61
CA TYR A 445 2.64 -1.81 22.80
C TYR A 445 2.61 -2.90 21.72
N ARG A 446 1.45 -3.54 21.48
CA ARG A 446 1.31 -4.64 20.51
C ARG A 446 1.53 -4.20 19.05
N LEU A 447 1.08 -2.99 18.68
CA LEU A 447 1.34 -2.42 17.36
C LEU A 447 2.83 -2.12 17.15
N VAL A 448 3.51 -1.55 18.17
CA VAL A 448 4.97 -1.36 18.15
C VAL A 448 5.68 -2.70 17.99
N LYS A 449 5.27 -3.76 18.72
CA LYS A 449 5.82 -5.11 18.51
C LYS A 449 5.62 -5.57 17.06
N GLY A 450 4.44 -5.39 16.47
CA GLY A 450 4.16 -5.75 15.08
C GLY A 450 5.01 -4.99 14.05
N ILE A 451 5.40 -3.74 14.33
CA ILE A 451 6.28 -2.94 13.46
C ILE A 451 7.73 -3.49 13.45
N PHE A 452 8.22 -3.93 14.60
CA PHE A 452 9.61 -4.33 14.81
C PHE A 452 9.85 -5.84 14.86
N GLU A 453 8.79 -6.67 14.82
CA GLU A 453 8.95 -8.13 14.97
C GLU A 453 9.71 -8.76 13.81
N THR A 454 10.43 -9.84 14.12
CA THR A 454 11.00 -10.77 13.17
C THR A 454 10.44 -12.15 13.47
N ARG A 455 9.84 -12.81 12.48
CA ARG A 455 9.13 -14.08 12.67
C ARG A 455 9.43 -15.03 11.53
N THR A 456 9.80 -16.27 11.86
CA THR A 456 10.08 -17.35 10.88
C THR A 456 9.34 -18.65 11.22
N SER A 457 8.48 -18.63 12.24
CA SER A 457 7.68 -19.77 12.68
C SER A 457 6.20 -19.38 12.78
N PHE A 458 5.35 -20.27 12.26
CA PHE A 458 3.92 -20.05 12.05
C PHE A 458 3.15 -21.35 12.32
N ALA A 459 1.89 -21.23 12.72
CA ALA A 459 1.01 -22.39 12.92
C ALA A 459 0.53 -23.01 11.59
N ASP A 460 0.38 -22.18 10.55
CA ASP A 460 0.05 -22.56 9.18
C ASP A 460 1.12 -22.00 8.22
N SER A 461 1.30 -22.67 7.09
CA SER A 461 2.20 -22.30 5.99
C SER A 461 1.52 -21.43 4.92
N LEU A 462 0.21 -21.24 5.01
CA LEU A 462 -0.58 -20.53 4.03
C LEU A 462 -0.85 -19.10 4.48
N PHE A 463 -0.67 -18.16 3.55
CA PHE A 463 -0.91 -16.72 3.77
C PHE A 463 -1.71 -16.19 2.60
N TYR A 464 -2.75 -15.41 2.91
CA TYR A 464 -3.60 -14.75 1.93
C TYR A 464 -2.89 -13.55 1.28
N ASP A 465 -2.06 -12.83 2.05
CA ASP A 465 -1.26 -11.71 1.54
C ASP A 465 0.24 -11.93 1.79
N VAL A 466 0.80 -11.30 2.82
CA VAL A 466 2.24 -11.37 3.15
C VAL A 466 2.47 -12.03 4.50
N SER A 467 3.63 -12.65 4.66
CA SER A 467 4.05 -13.32 5.90
C SER A 467 5.03 -12.52 6.76
N ALA A 468 5.53 -11.38 6.26
CA ALA A 468 6.40 -10.46 6.99
C ALA A 468 6.35 -9.02 6.45
N TRP A 469 6.62 -8.05 7.32
CA TRP A 469 6.60 -6.60 7.00
C TRP A 469 7.52 -5.75 7.91
N THR A 470 8.49 -6.34 8.60
CA THR A 470 9.40 -5.68 9.55
C THR A 470 9.91 -4.33 9.02
N LEU A 471 9.38 -3.20 9.54
CA LEU A 471 9.62 -1.89 8.91
C LEU A 471 11.09 -1.46 8.96
N PRO A 472 11.86 -1.66 10.05
CA PRO A 472 13.28 -1.35 10.04
C PRO A 472 14.08 -2.07 8.93
N MET A 473 13.69 -3.30 8.57
CA MET A 473 14.28 -4.03 7.45
C MET A 473 13.83 -3.43 6.11
N ALA A 474 12.54 -3.10 5.97
CA ALA A 474 12.00 -2.44 4.77
C ALA A 474 12.69 -1.10 4.47
N PHE A 475 13.15 -0.39 5.50
CA PHE A 475 13.90 0.86 5.39
C PHE A 475 15.42 0.67 5.30
N ASN A 476 15.92 -0.55 5.51
CA ASN A 476 17.35 -0.85 5.63
C ASN A 476 18.06 0.12 6.60
N VAL A 477 17.61 0.13 7.86
CA VAL A 477 18.14 0.99 8.92
C VAL A 477 18.70 0.16 10.07
N GLU A 478 19.70 0.72 10.74
CA GLU A 478 20.23 0.16 11.97
C GLU A 478 19.12 0.19 13.03
N HIS A 479 18.86 -0.92 13.70
CA HIS A 479 17.82 -0.99 14.73
C HIS A 479 18.12 -2.07 15.76
N MET A 480 17.65 -1.87 16.98
CA MET A 480 17.74 -2.86 18.05
C MET A 480 16.73 -2.60 19.16
N ALA A 481 16.45 -3.64 19.95
CA ALA A 481 15.71 -3.52 21.20
C ALA A 481 16.63 -3.03 22.34
N LEU A 482 16.08 -2.20 23.23
CA LEU A 482 16.78 -1.61 24.37
C LEU A 482 16.22 -2.19 25.68
N SER A 483 17.11 -2.51 26.63
CA SER A 483 16.73 -2.83 28.01
C SER A 483 16.55 -1.56 28.84
N SER A 484 15.92 -1.68 30.02
CA SER A 484 15.73 -0.56 30.96
C SER A 484 17.03 0.16 31.32
N ARG A 485 18.12 -0.59 31.53
CA ARG A 485 19.44 -0.04 31.85
C ARG A 485 19.95 0.89 30.75
N ILE A 486 19.76 0.51 29.49
CA ILE A 486 20.27 1.27 28.34
C ILE A 486 19.36 2.48 28.07
N LEU A 487 18.04 2.28 28.13
CA LEU A 487 17.07 3.35 27.91
C LEU A 487 17.25 4.51 28.90
N ASN A 488 17.49 4.21 30.19
CA ASN A 488 17.69 5.23 31.22
C ASN A 488 18.97 6.07 31.05
N LEU A 489 19.89 5.64 30.19
CA LEU A 489 21.10 6.40 29.87
C LEU A 489 20.90 7.35 28.67
N ALA A 490 19.83 7.19 27.90
CA ALA A 490 19.58 8.01 26.73
C ALA A 490 18.95 9.35 27.12
N SER A 491 19.61 10.45 26.75
CA SER A 491 19.05 11.80 26.83
C SER A 491 18.18 12.05 25.60
N VAL A 492 16.87 12.23 25.79
CA VAL A 492 15.90 12.30 24.68
C VAL A 492 14.91 13.46 24.80
N GLU A 493 14.23 13.77 23.70
CA GLU A 493 13.06 14.66 23.63
C GLU A 493 11.94 14.03 22.79
N GLN A 494 10.69 14.32 23.12
CA GLN A 494 9.54 13.77 22.40
C GLN A 494 9.37 14.48 21.06
N VAL A 495 9.04 13.71 20.03
CA VAL A 495 8.82 14.18 18.66
C VAL A 495 7.35 14.50 18.45
N ASP A 496 7.08 15.63 17.79
CA ASP A 496 5.73 16.05 17.40
C ASP A 496 5.27 15.32 16.12
N LYS A 497 3.97 15.02 16.01
CA LYS A 497 3.36 14.42 14.80
C LYS A 497 3.56 15.24 13.51
N SER A 498 3.84 16.53 13.64
CA SER A 498 4.13 17.47 12.54
C SER A 498 5.59 17.45 12.07
N LEU A 499 6.28 16.33 12.31
CA LEU A 499 7.67 16.07 11.91
C LEU A 499 7.93 16.58 10.48
N LYS A 500 9.05 17.26 10.30
CA LYS A 500 9.46 17.83 9.01
C LYS A 500 10.67 17.09 8.47
N LEU A 501 10.69 16.91 7.15
CA LEU A 501 11.84 16.36 6.45
C LEU A 501 13.07 17.23 6.76
N PRO A 502 14.22 16.62 7.12
CA PRO A 502 15.47 17.34 7.34
C PRO A 502 15.86 18.15 6.10
N LYS A 503 16.33 19.38 6.32
CA LYS A 503 16.82 20.26 5.25
C LYS A 503 18.32 20.11 5.11
N GLY A 504 18.78 20.02 3.87
CA GLY A 504 20.19 20.07 3.55
C GLY A 504 20.69 21.51 3.45
N GLN A 505 21.98 21.65 3.20
CA GLN A 505 22.65 22.94 3.09
C GLN A 505 23.84 22.88 2.14
N VAL A 506 24.28 24.06 1.67
CA VAL A 506 25.56 24.21 0.98
C VAL A 506 26.62 24.65 1.99
N ILE A 507 27.69 23.88 2.12
CA ILE A 507 28.83 24.14 3.01
C ILE A 507 29.92 24.83 2.20
N GLY A 508 30.09 26.13 2.44
CA GLY A 508 30.97 27.02 1.67
C GLY A 508 30.20 28.13 0.94
N GLY A 509 30.90 28.88 0.09
CA GLY A 509 30.36 30.08 -0.60
C GLY A 509 30.21 29.92 -2.11
N ALA A 510 29.64 30.95 -2.75
CA ALA A 510 29.61 31.08 -4.20
C ALA A 510 31.03 31.22 -4.79
N GLY A 511 31.20 30.86 -6.07
CA GLY A 511 32.47 31.00 -6.80
C GLY A 511 33.51 29.93 -6.49
N ALA A 512 33.10 28.81 -5.86
CA ALA A 512 33.99 27.66 -5.66
C ALA A 512 34.38 27.00 -6.99
N TYR A 513 35.49 26.25 -6.99
CA TYR A 513 35.97 25.54 -8.18
C TYR A 513 34.95 24.48 -8.66
N ALA A 514 34.36 23.74 -7.73
CA ALA A 514 33.27 22.81 -7.97
C ALA A 514 32.45 22.64 -6.69
N TYR A 515 31.37 21.87 -6.76
CA TYR A 515 30.58 21.45 -5.60
C TYR A 515 30.39 19.94 -5.65
N ALA A 516 30.22 19.28 -4.50
CA ALA A 516 29.93 17.86 -4.46
C ALA A 516 29.05 17.44 -3.30
N PHE A 517 28.29 16.36 -3.47
CA PHE A 517 27.51 15.73 -2.42
C PHE A 517 27.57 14.20 -2.51
N GLU A 518 27.41 13.55 -1.37
CA GLU A 518 27.35 12.09 -1.26
C GLU A 518 26.01 11.53 -1.73
N TRP A 519 26.01 10.34 -2.33
CA TRP A 519 24.79 9.68 -2.84
C TRP A 519 23.99 8.93 -1.75
N THR A 520 24.35 9.12 -0.49
CA THR A 520 23.85 8.32 0.64
C THR A 520 22.49 8.78 1.15
N GLU A 521 22.18 10.07 1.08
CA GLU A 521 20.86 10.59 1.44
C GLU A 521 19.75 10.09 0.49
N TYR A 522 18.57 9.78 1.03
CA TYR A 522 17.47 9.17 0.25
C TYR A 522 17.08 9.95 -1.00
N TYR A 523 17.07 11.29 -0.91
CA TYR A 523 16.67 12.21 -1.98
C TYR A 523 17.85 12.76 -2.80
N ALA A 524 19.05 12.18 -2.68
CA ALA A 524 20.16 12.50 -3.58
C ALA A 524 19.80 12.42 -5.09
N PRO A 525 18.99 11.45 -5.56
CA PRO A 525 18.51 11.43 -6.95
C PRO A 525 17.68 12.67 -7.35
N LYS A 526 16.84 13.18 -6.44
CA LYS A 526 16.05 14.41 -6.66
C LYS A 526 16.97 15.61 -6.87
N ALA A 527 17.96 15.79 -6.00
CA ALA A 527 18.92 16.89 -6.12
C ALA A 527 19.73 16.82 -7.42
N ALA A 528 20.22 15.62 -7.78
CA ALA A 528 20.92 15.43 -9.06
C ALA A 528 20.00 15.78 -10.24
N TYR A 529 18.77 15.27 -10.27
CA TYR A 529 17.83 15.57 -11.35
C TYR A 529 17.58 17.08 -11.48
N GLU A 530 17.26 17.78 -10.39
CA GLU A 530 16.98 19.21 -10.38
C GLU A 530 18.14 20.02 -10.99
N LEU A 531 19.38 19.70 -10.58
CA LEU A 531 20.58 20.37 -11.07
C LEU A 531 20.87 20.06 -12.55
N MET A 532 20.62 18.82 -12.98
CA MET A 532 20.74 18.42 -14.39
C MET A 532 19.68 19.09 -15.25
N ASP A 533 18.46 19.28 -14.74
CA ASP A 533 17.36 19.93 -15.46
C ASP A 533 17.65 21.42 -15.71
N LYS A 534 18.35 22.08 -14.79
CA LYS A 534 18.91 23.43 -14.96
C LYS A 534 20.11 23.49 -15.92
N GLY A 535 20.56 22.35 -16.45
CA GLY A 535 21.64 22.28 -17.44
C GLY A 535 23.05 22.31 -16.86
N TYR A 536 23.21 22.06 -15.56
CA TYR A 536 24.53 21.98 -14.94
C TYR A 536 25.28 20.70 -15.31
N LEU A 537 26.61 20.77 -15.28
CA LEU A 537 27.46 19.60 -15.48
C LEU A 537 27.48 18.80 -14.19
N VAL A 538 26.81 17.65 -14.22
CA VAL A 538 26.75 16.70 -13.12
C VAL A 538 27.52 15.44 -13.49
N ARG A 539 28.43 15.01 -12.60
CA ARG A 539 29.31 13.86 -12.81
C ARG A 539 29.27 12.93 -11.60
N VAL A 540 29.42 11.63 -11.82
CA VAL A 540 29.52 10.63 -10.75
C VAL A 540 30.96 10.15 -10.61
N SER A 541 31.46 10.00 -9.38
CA SER A 541 32.79 9.41 -9.13
C SER A 541 32.72 7.89 -8.96
N HIS A 542 33.55 7.15 -9.69
CA HIS A 542 33.73 5.70 -9.51
C HIS A 542 34.80 5.34 -8.47
N ALA A 543 35.43 6.35 -7.86
CA ALA A 543 36.50 6.21 -6.89
C ALA A 543 36.26 7.10 -5.66
N GLU A 544 36.92 6.75 -4.56
CA GLU A 544 36.97 7.60 -3.38
C GLU A 544 37.93 8.79 -3.60
N MET A 545 37.61 9.93 -3.00
CA MET A 545 38.49 11.09 -2.99
C MET A 545 38.37 11.91 -1.72
N GLU A 546 39.41 12.68 -1.42
CA GLU A 546 39.48 13.52 -0.22
C GLU A 546 39.97 14.92 -0.63
N THR A 547 39.19 15.94 -0.30
CA THR A 547 39.52 17.34 -0.62
C THR A 547 40.59 17.90 0.33
N GLU A 548 41.16 19.07 0.00
CA GLU A 548 42.12 19.77 0.88
C GLU A 548 41.54 20.12 2.27
N GLY A 549 40.21 20.23 2.39
CA GLY A 549 39.52 20.45 3.67
C GLY A 549 39.17 19.16 4.41
N GLU A 550 39.79 18.02 4.06
CA GLU A 550 39.59 16.69 4.64
C GLU A 550 38.15 16.13 4.50
N VAL A 551 37.32 16.72 3.63
CA VAL A 551 36.02 16.14 3.26
C VAL A 551 36.26 14.94 2.34
N LYS A 552 35.76 13.78 2.76
CA LYS A 552 35.87 12.50 2.03
C LYS A 552 34.59 12.23 1.25
N PHE A 553 34.76 11.81 0.00
CA PHE A 553 33.72 11.43 -0.93
C PHE A 553 33.88 9.97 -1.33
N LYS A 554 32.82 9.19 -1.18
CA LYS A 554 32.76 7.77 -1.52
C LYS A 554 32.44 7.58 -3.00
N ARG A 555 32.55 6.33 -3.45
CA ARG A 555 32.05 5.92 -4.77
C ARG A 555 30.56 6.27 -4.89
N GLY A 556 30.19 6.83 -6.04
CA GLY A 556 28.85 7.35 -6.28
C GLY A 556 28.65 8.82 -5.93
N SER A 557 29.60 9.46 -5.23
CA SER A 557 29.53 10.90 -4.97
C SER A 557 29.38 11.71 -6.26
N ILE A 558 28.56 12.76 -6.18
CA ILE A 558 28.16 13.60 -7.30
C ILE A 558 28.96 14.90 -7.28
N PHE A 559 29.56 15.24 -8.42
CA PHE A 559 30.33 16.46 -8.63
C PHE A 559 29.60 17.37 -9.61
N ILE A 560 29.39 18.62 -9.21
CA ILE A 560 28.60 19.61 -9.93
C ILE A 560 29.49 20.81 -10.25
N SER A 561 29.34 21.31 -11.47
CA SER A 561 29.90 22.60 -11.89
C SER A 561 28.98 23.25 -12.92
N LYS A 562 29.20 24.53 -13.21
CA LYS A 562 28.40 25.24 -14.23
C LYS A 562 28.50 24.61 -15.62
N GLY A 563 29.59 23.90 -15.92
CA GLY A 563 29.81 23.34 -17.26
C GLY A 563 29.79 24.44 -18.33
N LEU A 564 28.91 24.29 -19.33
CA LEU A 564 28.69 25.28 -20.39
C LEU A 564 27.59 26.30 -20.06
N SER A 565 26.94 26.18 -18.88
CA SER A 565 25.94 27.14 -18.43
C SER A 565 26.56 28.52 -18.22
N LYS A 566 25.84 29.57 -18.62
CA LYS A 566 26.28 30.97 -18.54
C LYS A 566 25.77 31.70 -17.30
N VAL A 567 25.15 30.99 -16.36
CA VAL A 567 24.65 31.58 -15.10
C VAL A 567 25.78 32.19 -14.28
N SER A 568 25.42 33.18 -13.46
CA SER A 568 26.37 33.76 -12.51
C SER A 568 26.72 32.76 -11.39
N ASP A 569 27.86 32.97 -10.72
CA ASP A 569 28.25 32.12 -9.58
C ASP A 569 27.22 32.20 -8.45
N GLN A 570 26.57 33.35 -8.29
CA GLN A 570 25.55 33.55 -7.27
C GLN A 570 24.25 32.80 -7.60
N GLU A 571 23.82 32.84 -8.86
CA GLU A 571 22.64 32.10 -9.32
C GLU A 571 22.85 30.59 -9.21
N PHE A 572 24.01 30.09 -9.66
CA PHE A 572 24.38 28.68 -9.49
C PHE A 572 24.38 28.27 -8.01
N TYR A 573 24.96 29.10 -7.13
CA TYR A 573 24.97 28.85 -5.70
C TYR A 573 23.55 28.82 -5.10
N ASN A 574 22.67 29.73 -5.50
CA ASN A 574 21.27 29.75 -5.05
C ASN A 574 20.53 28.47 -5.48
N ASP A 575 20.79 27.96 -6.68
CA ASP A 575 20.21 26.71 -7.16
C ASP A 575 20.71 25.49 -6.36
N LEU A 576 21.99 25.46 -6.00
CA LEU A 576 22.54 24.45 -5.10
C LEU A 576 21.88 24.51 -3.71
N GLN A 577 21.66 25.72 -3.18
CA GLN A 577 20.96 25.90 -1.90
C GLN A 577 19.51 25.43 -1.96
N ALA A 578 18.81 25.70 -3.07
CA ALA A 578 17.45 25.20 -3.28
C ALA A 578 17.42 23.67 -3.30
N ALA A 579 18.28 23.05 -4.14
CA ALA A 579 18.38 21.60 -4.26
C ALA A 579 18.77 20.92 -2.94
N ALA A 580 19.72 21.49 -2.18
CA ALA A 580 20.12 20.98 -0.87
C ALA A 580 18.95 21.03 0.13
N LYS A 581 18.24 22.16 0.18
CA LYS A 581 17.15 22.39 1.13
C LYS A 581 15.95 21.44 0.90
N THR A 582 15.62 21.13 -0.35
CA THR A 582 14.45 20.30 -0.71
C THR A 582 14.74 18.80 -0.69
N SER A 583 16.01 18.40 -0.69
CA SER A 583 16.43 16.99 -0.72
C SER A 583 17.15 16.52 0.54
N GLY A 584 17.52 17.42 1.47
CA GLY A 584 18.25 17.01 2.66
C GLY A 584 19.75 16.79 2.45
N VAL A 585 20.27 16.91 1.21
CA VAL A 585 21.69 16.65 0.94
C VAL A 585 22.59 17.79 1.40
N GLU A 586 23.77 17.44 1.89
CA GLU A 586 24.84 18.39 2.16
C GLU A 586 25.73 18.54 0.92
N ILE A 587 25.80 19.76 0.38
CA ILE A 587 26.60 20.09 -0.80
C ILE A 587 27.83 20.87 -0.36
N TYR A 588 29.01 20.32 -0.59
CA TYR A 588 30.28 20.89 -0.17
C TYR A 588 30.92 21.67 -1.32
N ALA A 589 31.33 22.91 -1.05
CA ALA A 589 32.18 23.68 -1.94
C ALA A 589 33.59 23.08 -1.98
N ILE A 590 34.13 22.93 -3.19
CA ILE A 590 35.48 22.45 -3.44
C ILE A 590 36.32 23.62 -3.92
N SER A 591 37.42 23.91 -3.24
CA SER A 591 38.32 25.04 -3.53
C SER A 591 39.30 24.75 -4.68
N SER A 592 39.68 23.49 -4.87
CA SER A 592 40.73 23.06 -5.80
C SER A 592 40.35 21.75 -6.50
N GLY A 593 40.76 21.61 -7.76
CA GLY A 593 40.64 20.34 -8.48
C GLY A 593 41.65 19.27 -8.04
N TYR A 594 42.63 19.66 -7.23
CA TYR A 594 43.66 18.79 -6.66
C TYR A 594 43.16 18.19 -5.35
N THR A 595 43.02 16.86 -5.32
CA THR A 595 42.51 16.09 -4.18
C THR A 595 43.48 14.96 -3.88
N LYS A 596 43.38 14.39 -2.69
CA LYS A 596 44.09 13.16 -2.37
C LYS A 596 43.34 11.97 -2.97
N GLY A 597 44.07 11.13 -3.70
CA GLY A 597 43.49 10.04 -4.48
C GLY A 597 43.13 10.48 -5.90
N VAL A 598 41.85 10.40 -6.26
CA VAL A 598 41.35 10.78 -7.59
C VAL A 598 40.98 12.26 -7.64
N ASN A 599 41.61 13.00 -8.55
CA ASN A 599 41.36 14.43 -8.80
C ASN A 599 39.99 14.69 -9.46
N VAL A 600 39.44 15.89 -9.25
CA VAL A 600 38.11 16.32 -9.79
C VAL A 600 38.06 16.31 -11.33
N GLY A 601 39.21 16.39 -11.98
CA GLY A 601 39.35 16.30 -13.45
C GLY A 601 39.65 14.89 -13.97
N SER A 602 39.66 13.86 -13.12
CA SER A 602 40.02 12.49 -13.50
C SER A 602 39.02 11.85 -14.49
N PRO A 603 39.49 10.98 -15.41
CA PRO A 603 38.61 10.14 -16.22
C PRO A 603 37.81 9.10 -15.40
N SER A 604 38.04 8.97 -14.09
CA SER A 604 37.22 8.15 -13.20
C SER A 604 35.89 8.81 -12.79
N LEU A 605 35.62 10.04 -13.28
CA LEU A 605 34.35 10.73 -13.11
C LEU A 605 33.59 10.73 -14.44
N ASP A 606 32.47 10.01 -14.50
CA ASP A 606 31.63 9.98 -15.69
C ASP A 606 30.63 11.14 -15.69
N VAL A 607 30.42 11.74 -16.86
CA VAL A 607 29.33 12.72 -17.06
C VAL A 607 28.01 11.99 -17.08
N LEU A 608 27.08 12.41 -16.21
CA LEU A 608 25.75 11.83 -16.17
C LEU A 608 24.86 12.43 -17.27
N ASN A 609 24.08 11.57 -17.91
CA ASN A 609 23.03 12.00 -18.82
C ASN A 609 21.76 12.27 -18.02
N LYS A 610 21.10 13.41 -18.28
CA LYS A 610 19.82 13.69 -17.61
C LYS A 610 18.83 12.56 -17.91
N PRO A 611 18.24 11.90 -16.89
CA PRO A 611 17.28 10.84 -17.14
C PRO A 611 16.13 11.32 -18.02
N SER A 612 15.86 10.58 -19.10
CA SER A 612 14.69 10.74 -19.96
C SER A 612 14.04 9.37 -20.09
N ILE A 613 12.91 9.22 -19.40
CA ILE A 613 12.38 7.91 -19.00
C ILE A 613 11.05 7.65 -19.71
N ALA A 614 10.94 6.45 -20.28
CA ALA A 614 9.66 5.86 -20.67
C ALA A 614 9.42 4.55 -19.91
N MET A 615 8.22 4.35 -19.39
CA MET A 615 7.77 3.09 -18.83
C MET A 615 6.62 2.55 -19.66
N LEU A 616 6.71 1.28 -20.05
CA LEU A 616 5.61 0.63 -20.76
C LEU A 616 4.46 0.37 -19.80
N VAL A 617 3.25 0.70 -20.24
CA VAL A 617 2.00 0.53 -19.50
C VAL A 617 0.91 -0.08 -20.40
N ASP A 618 -0.28 -0.34 -19.84
CA ASP A 618 -1.42 -0.97 -20.51
C ASP A 618 -1.20 -2.47 -20.85
N GLY A 619 -2.13 -3.08 -21.58
CA GLY A 619 -2.15 -4.46 -22.02
C GLY A 619 -1.98 -5.46 -20.87
N GLY A 620 -0.86 -6.17 -20.84
CA GLY A 620 -0.55 -7.18 -19.82
C GLY A 620 0.36 -6.68 -18.69
N VAL A 621 0.66 -5.38 -18.62
CA VAL A 621 1.54 -4.80 -17.58
C VAL A 621 0.80 -4.75 -16.24
N SER A 622 1.47 -5.15 -15.16
CA SER A 622 0.96 -5.00 -13.79
C SER A 622 0.75 -3.51 -13.47
N SER A 623 -0.51 -3.09 -13.28
CA SER A 623 -0.81 -1.71 -12.92
C SER A 623 -0.24 -1.34 -11.56
N SER A 624 -0.27 -2.25 -10.58
CA SER A 624 0.30 -1.98 -9.24
C SER A 624 1.80 -1.71 -9.30
N GLU A 625 2.58 -2.50 -10.05
CA GLU A 625 4.03 -2.29 -10.13
C GLU A 625 4.40 -1.05 -10.95
N ALA A 626 3.67 -0.81 -12.05
CA ALA A 626 3.81 0.45 -12.79
C ALA A 626 3.46 1.66 -11.90
N GLY A 627 2.42 1.53 -11.08
CA GLY A 627 1.98 2.55 -10.11
C GLY A 627 3.03 2.86 -9.05
N GLU A 628 3.69 1.83 -8.51
CA GLU A 628 4.79 1.98 -7.55
C GLU A 628 5.98 2.75 -8.14
N ILE A 629 6.36 2.45 -9.38
CA ILE A 629 7.42 3.16 -10.11
C ILE A 629 7.01 4.61 -10.39
N TRP A 630 5.77 4.82 -10.85
CA TRP A 630 5.26 6.17 -11.14
C TRP A 630 5.24 7.03 -9.88
N HIS A 631 4.68 6.53 -8.77
CA HIS A 631 4.65 7.22 -7.49
C HIS A 631 6.05 7.54 -6.96
N LEU A 632 7.00 6.60 -7.04
CA LEU A 632 8.37 6.84 -6.62
C LEU A 632 9.01 8.01 -7.37
N LEU A 633 8.90 8.01 -8.70
CA LEU A 633 9.50 9.07 -9.52
C LEU A 633 8.78 10.40 -9.35
N ASP A 634 7.45 10.39 -9.35
CA ASP A 634 6.62 11.61 -9.32
C ASP A 634 6.54 12.22 -7.91
N GLN A 635 6.08 11.46 -6.91
CA GLN A 635 5.80 11.98 -5.57
C GLN A 635 7.05 12.11 -4.69
N ARG A 636 8.05 11.22 -4.85
CA ARG A 636 9.25 11.27 -3.99
C ARG A 636 10.38 12.03 -4.66
N TYR A 637 10.70 11.68 -5.89
CA TYR A 637 11.86 12.26 -6.57
C TYR A 637 11.54 13.48 -7.43
N GLU A 638 10.26 13.81 -7.64
CA GLU A 638 9.81 14.94 -8.48
C GLU A 638 10.42 14.88 -9.90
N MET A 639 10.45 13.67 -10.46
CA MET A 639 11.01 13.36 -11.77
C MET A 639 9.89 12.99 -12.76
N PRO A 640 9.88 13.59 -13.96
CA PRO A 640 8.92 13.24 -14.99
C PRO A 640 9.19 11.85 -15.55
N ILE A 641 8.11 11.10 -15.77
CA ILE A 641 8.13 9.80 -16.43
C ILE A 641 7.08 9.78 -17.55
N THR A 642 7.44 9.26 -18.72
CA THR A 642 6.44 8.99 -19.76
C THR A 642 5.82 7.62 -19.52
N LEU A 643 4.53 7.60 -19.19
CA LEU A 643 3.72 6.37 -19.20
C LEU A 643 3.34 6.08 -20.67
N MET A 644 4.00 5.10 -21.29
CA MET A 644 3.84 4.78 -22.71
C MET A 644 2.97 3.53 -22.88
N PRO A 645 1.71 3.67 -23.37
CA PRO A 645 0.90 2.52 -23.69
C PRO A 645 1.57 1.62 -24.72
N MET A 646 1.50 0.30 -24.52
CA MET A 646 2.20 -0.66 -25.38
C MET A 646 1.82 -0.55 -26.87
N ASP A 647 0.58 -0.20 -27.19
CA ASP A 647 0.10 -0.03 -28.57
C ASP A 647 0.76 1.17 -29.29
N ARG A 648 1.24 2.17 -28.54
CA ARG A 648 1.99 3.33 -29.06
C ARG A 648 3.46 3.04 -29.29
N PHE A 649 4.02 1.99 -28.70
CA PHE A 649 5.46 1.73 -28.70
C PHE A 649 6.04 1.64 -30.12
N ASN A 650 5.41 0.86 -31.00
CA ASN A 650 5.92 0.62 -32.35
C ASN A 650 5.94 1.90 -33.21
N GLY A 651 4.96 2.79 -33.03
CA GLY A 651 4.88 4.07 -33.75
C GLY A 651 5.68 5.22 -33.16
N THR A 652 6.26 5.07 -31.96
CA THR A 652 6.96 6.15 -31.24
C THR A 652 8.45 6.17 -31.55
N ASP A 653 9.07 7.34 -31.71
CA ASP A 653 10.54 7.44 -31.71
C ASP A 653 11.07 7.27 -30.29
N ILE A 654 11.54 6.06 -29.98
CA ILE A 654 12.03 5.70 -28.65
C ILE A 654 13.45 6.22 -28.37
N ASN A 655 14.16 6.78 -29.37
CA ASN A 655 15.49 7.35 -29.17
C ASN A 655 15.47 8.67 -28.38
N ARG A 656 14.29 9.25 -28.17
CA ARG A 656 14.10 10.40 -27.26
C ARG A 656 14.35 10.05 -25.80
N TYR A 657 14.31 8.77 -25.45
CA TYR A 657 14.52 8.25 -24.10
C TYR A 657 15.90 7.60 -24.00
N ASN A 658 16.57 7.77 -22.86
CA ASN A 658 17.80 7.06 -22.53
C ASN A 658 17.55 5.85 -21.61
N THR A 659 16.41 5.83 -20.93
CA THR A 659 16.00 4.73 -20.06
C THR A 659 14.58 4.27 -20.40
N ILE A 660 14.41 2.96 -20.60
CA ILE A 660 13.11 2.32 -20.79
C ILE A 660 12.89 1.32 -19.64
N ILE A 661 11.70 1.34 -19.05
CA ILE A 661 11.33 0.50 -17.91
C ILE A 661 10.21 -0.48 -18.32
N LEU A 662 10.40 -1.76 -18.02
CA LEU A 662 9.44 -2.84 -18.20
C LEU A 662 9.09 -3.43 -16.83
N PRO A 663 8.01 -2.95 -16.20
CA PRO A 663 7.47 -3.58 -14.99
C PRO A 663 7.10 -5.06 -15.25
N ASN A 664 6.85 -5.83 -14.20
CA ASN A 664 6.30 -7.18 -14.34
C ASN A 664 5.02 -7.17 -15.18
N GLY A 665 4.90 -8.09 -16.13
CA GLY A 665 3.76 -8.16 -17.03
C GLY A 665 4.01 -8.89 -18.33
N SER A 666 2.95 -9.05 -19.13
CA SER A 666 3.04 -9.64 -20.46
C SER A 666 3.32 -8.59 -21.54
N TYR A 667 4.33 -8.86 -22.36
CA TYR A 667 4.80 -8.00 -23.45
C TYR A 667 4.63 -8.63 -24.84
N TYR A 668 3.86 -9.71 -24.95
CA TYR A 668 3.68 -10.42 -26.24
C TYR A 668 3.04 -9.55 -27.32
N SER A 669 2.23 -8.55 -26.93
CA SER A 669 1.60 -7.60 -27.86
C SER A 669 2.60 -6.73 -28.64
N LEU A 670 3.84 -6.57 -28.15
CA LEU A 670 4.89 -5.86 -28.90
C LEU A 670 5.30 -6.61 -30.18
N GLY A 671 5.14 -7.94 -30.19
CA GLY A 671 5.55 -8.80 -31.29
C GLY A 671 7.05 -8.76 -31.58
N LYS A 672 7.44 -9.39 -32.70
CA LYS A 672 8.85 -9.45 -33.14
C LYS A 672 9.39 -8.07 -33.50
N SER A 673 8.59 -7.22 -34.14
CA SER A 673 9.01 -5.86 -34.53
C SER A 673 9.31 -5.00 -33.31
N GLY A 674 8.48 -5.06 -32.26
CA GLY A 674 8.75 -4.35 -31.01
C GLY A 674 9.99 -4.87 -30.30
N ALA A 675 10.20 -6.20 -30.28
CA ALA A 675 11.39 -6.81 -29.73
C ALA A 675 12.68 -6.39 -30.48
N GLU A 676 12.68 -6.43 -31.81
CA GLU A 676 13.82 -5.99 -32.64
C GLU A 676 14.12 -4.51 -32.46
N LYS A 677 13.07 -3.68 -32.42
CA LYS A 677 13.18 -2.23 -32.15
C LYS A 677 13.81 -1.96 -30.79
N LEU A 678 13.36 -2.65 -29.75
CA LEU A 678 13.93 -2.52 -28.40
C LEU A 678 15.38 -3.02 -28.36
N LYS A 679 15.68 -4.17 -28.97
CA LYS A 679 17.04 -4.71 -29.08
C LYS A 679 17.99 -3.74 -29.79
N GLY A 680 17.53 -3.12 -30.87
CA GLY A 680 18.27 -2.08 -31.61
C GLY A 680 18.56 -0.86 -30.75
N TRP A 681 17.56 -0.36 -30.02
CA TRP A 681 17.70 0.78 -29.11
C TRP A 681 18.67 0.49 -27.96
N VAL A 682 18.57 -0.67 -27.31
CA VAL A 682 19.55 -1.09 -26.27
C VAL A 682 20.94 -1.20 -26.90
N SER A 683 21.07 -1.86 -28.06
CA SER A 683 22.36 -1.99 -28.76
C SER A 683 23.04 -0.64 -29.04
N ALA A 684 22.24 0.41 -29.29
CA ALA A 684 22.72 1.75 -29.55
C ALA A 684 23.22 2.50 -28.30
N GLY A 685 22.93 2.01 -27.08
CA GLY A 685 23.38 2.61 -25.82
C GLY A 685 22.29 2.83 -24.78
N GLY A 686 21.04 2.45 -25.06
CA GLY A 686 19.92 2.60 -24.11
C GLY A 686 20.09 1.74 -22.85
N THR A 687 19.53 2.22 -21.74
CA THR A 687 19.44 1.48 -20.48
C THR A 687 18.04 0.90 -20.30
N LEU A 688 17.93 -0.43 -20.32
CA LEU A 688 16.69 -1.15 -20.10
C LEU A 688 16.62 -1.64 -18.66
N ILE A 689 15.54 -1.33 -17.95
CA ILE A 689 15.27 -1.84 -16.59
C ILE A 689 14.05 -2.74 -16.68
N ALA A 690 14.14 -3.97 -16.18
CA ALA A 690 13.06 -4.94 -16.31
C ALA A 690 12.88 -5.80 -15.05
N ARG A 691 11.65 -6.27 -14.83
CA ARG A 691 11.33 -7.14 -13.70
C ARG A 691 10.39 -8.28 -14.06
N GLY A 692 10.47 -9.36 -13.29
CA GLY A 692 9.45 -10.41 -13.27
C GLY A 692 9.33 -11.15 -14.62
N SER A 693 8.12 -11.28 -15.12
CA SER A 693 7.86 -11.93 -16.41
C SER A 693 8.42 -11.18 -17.62
N ALA A 694 8.73 -9.87 -17.49
CA ALA A 694 9.43 -9.12 -18.52
C ALA A 694 10.83 -9.73 -18.80
N LEU A 695 11.52 -10.24 -17.77
CA LEU A 695 12.83 -10.87 -17.92
C LEU A 695 12.75 -12.15 -18.78
N ASN A 696 11.69 -12.94 -18.63
CA ASN A 696 11.45 -14.11 -19.48
C ASN A 696 11.27 -13.69 -20.94
N TRP A 697 10.49 -12.63 -21.19
CA TRP A 697 10.26 -12.12 -22.54
C TRP A 697 11.56 -11.57 -23.17
N LEU A 698 12.42 -10.91 -22.39
CA LEU A 698 13.73 -10.43 -22.84
C LEU A 698 14.69 -11.57 -23.17
N ASP A 699 14.72 -12.65 -22.37
CA ASP A 699 15.53 -13.84 -22.65
C ASP A 699 15.05 -14.56 -23.92
N GLN A 700 13.74 -14.74 -24.07
CA GLN A 700 13.14 -15.38 -25.25
C GLN A 700 13.40 -14.63 -26.56
N ASN A 701 13.56 -13.30 -26.51
CA ASN A 701 13.82 -12.45 -27.67
C ASN A 701 15.31 -12.05 -27.80
N GLU A 702 16.20 -12.66 -27.02
CA GLU A 702 17.65 -12.42 -27.04
C GLU A 702 18.02 -10.93 -26.82
N ILE A 703 17.26 -10.22 -25.98
CA ILE A 703 17.53 -8.83 -25.58
C ILE A 703 18.39 -8.80 -24.31
N GLY A 704 18.37 -9.86 -23.50
CA GLY A 704 19.27 -10.07 -22.37
C GLY A 704 19.18 -11.51 -21.85
N SER A 705 20.30 -12.08 -21.40
CA SER A 705 20.35 -13.48 -20.94
C SER A 705 19.95 -13.60 -19.47
N PHE A 706 18.71 -13.99 -19.22
CA PHE A 706 18.14 -14.17 -17.88
C PHE A 706 17.62 -15.60 -17.74
N LYS A 707 18.44 -16.47 -17.14
CA LYS A 707 18.08 -17.86 -16.87
C LYS A 707 17.55 -18.01 -15.46
N PHE A 708 16.56 -18.87 -15.28
CA PHE A 708 15.93 -19.16 -14.00
C PHE A 708 16.16 -20.63 -13.64
N LYS A 709 16.37 -20.92 -12.36
CA LYS A 709 16.39 -22.28 -11.85
C LYS A 709 15.01 -22.89 -12.05
N VAL A 710 14.97 -24.11 -12.57
CA VAL A 710 13.76 -24.90 -12.71
C VAL A 710 13.66 -25.79 -11.49
N ASP A 711 12.47 -25.91 -10.91
CA ASP A 711 12.27 -26.81 -9.78
C ASP A 711 12.53 -28.26 -10.22
N SER A 712 13.56 -28.88 -9.65
CA SER A 712 13.88 -30.28 -9.90
C SER A 712 12.97 -31.24 -9.12
N GLU A 713 12.21 -30.77 -8.12
CA GLU A 713 11.21 -31.57 -7.40
C GLU A 713 9.90 -31.76 -8.18
N ASP A 714 9.69 -31.03 -9.28
CA ASP A 714 8.67 -31.37 -10.28
C ASP A 714 9.06 -32.60 -11.12
N LYS A 715 10.25 -33.17 -10.91
CA LYS A 715 10.47 -34.59 -11.19
C LYS A 715 9.58 -35.35 -10.21
N LYS A 716 8.37 -35.65 -10.68
CA LYS A 716 7.42 -36.58 -10.08
C LYS A 716 8.21 -37.63 -9.33
N ASP A 717 8.06 -37.69 -8.02
CA ASP A 717 8.48 -38.86 -7.27
C ASP A 717 7.73 -40.05 -7.89
N GLU A 718 8.39 -40.78 -8.79
CA GLU A 718 7.80 -41.86 -9.58
C GLU A 718 7.29 -42.98 -8.65
N SER A 719 7.62 -42.94 -7.36
CA SER A 719 7.12 -43.85 -6.32
C SER A 719 5.74 -43.48 -5.76
N THR A 720 5.28 -42.22 -5.86
CA THR A 720 4.02 -41.76 -5.28
C THR A 720 2.96 -41.52 -6.37
N ILE A 721 2.22 -42.58 -6.70
CA ILE A 721 1.19 -42.55 -7.77
C ILE A 721 -0.09 -41.80 -7.32
N GLN A 722 -0.35 -41.71 -6.02
CA GLN A 722 -1.56 -41.11 -5.46
C GLN A 722 -1.27 -40.32 -4.18
N LYS A 723 -1.88 -39.14 -4.04
CA LYS A 723 -1.95 -38.34 -2.80
C LYS A 723 -3.42 -38.05 -2.47
N PRO A 724 -3.79 -37.81 -1.20
CA PRO A 724 -5.15 -37.38 -0.86
C PRO A 724 -5.50 -36.08 -1.59
N TYR A 725 -6.66 -36.05 -2.24
CA TYR A 725 -7.11 -34.88 -3.00
C TYR A 725 -7.27 -33.63 -2.11
N ALA A 726 -7.75 -33.83 -0.87
CA ALA A 726 -7.94 -32.77 0.11
C ALA A 726 -6.63 -32.02 0.45
N ASP A 727 -5.47 -32.68 0.29
CA ASP A 727 -4.18 -32.08 0.61
C ASP A 727 -3.65 -31.21 -0.54
N TYR A 728 -4.24 -31.24 -1.74
CA TYR A 728 -3.71 -30.55 -2.91
C TYR A 728 -3.60 -29.04 -2.69
N SER A 729 -4.66 -28.41 -2.18
CA SER A 729 -4.68 -26.96 -1.92
C SER A 729 -3.61 -26.57 -0.91
N ASN A 730 -3.49 -27.32 0.20
CA ASN A 730 -2.49 -27.04 1.22
C ASN A 730 -1.06 -27.29 0.73
N ALA A 731 -0.83 -28.40 0.04
CA ALA A 731 0.49 -28.77 -0.47
C ALA A 731 0.99 -27.80 -1.57
N THR A 732 0.10 -27.32 -2.43
CA THR A 732 0.45 -26.36 -3.48
C THR A 732 0.52 -24.93 -2.94
N GLY A 733 -0.43 -24.54 -2.09
CA GLY A 733 -0.43 -23.22 -1.44
C GLY A 733 0.80 -23.01 -0.56
N ALA A 734 1.27 -24.03 0.16
CA ALA A 734 2.46 -23.93 1.01
C ALA A 734 3.72 -23.65 0.19
N ARG A 735 3.72 -23.92 -1.12
CA ARG A 735 4.83 -23.58 -2.03
C ARG A 735 4.76 -22.15 -2.56
N VAL A 736 3.71 -21.39 -2.25
CA VAL A 736 3.60 -19.98 -2.65
C VAL A 736 4.45 -19.11 -1.72
N THR A 737 5.35 -18.31 -2.28
CA THR A 737 6.03 -17.24 -1.54
C THR A 737 5.21 -15.96 -1.66
N GLY A 738 4.23 -15.78 -0.75
CA GLY A 738 3.27 -14.66 -0.77
C GLY A 738 3.86 -13.30 -0.40
N GLY A 739 4.98 -13.29 0.34
CA GLY A 739 5.65 -12.06 0.74
C GLY A 739 6.52 -12.30 1.96
N ALA A 740 7.83 -12.28 1.79
CA ALA A 740 8.81 -12.48 2.86
C ALA A 740 10.05 -11.59 2.64
N ILE A 741 10.84 -11.43 3.69
CA ILE A 741 12.04 -10.59 3.74
C ILE A 741 13.27 -11.49 3.67
N PHE A 742 14.21 -11.12 2.81
CA PHE A 742 15.40 -11.92 2.55
C PHE A 742 16.69 -11.13 2.69
N ASN A 743 17.72 -11.81 3.21
CA ASN A 743 19.10 -11.36 3.28
C ASN A 743 19.76 -11.46 1.90
N VAL A 744 20.34 -10.35 1.45
CA VAL A 744 21.12 -10.28 0.21
C VAL A 744 22.47 -9.62 0.46
N LYS A 745 23.44 -9.95 -0.39
CA LYS A 745 24.74 -9.28 -0.48
C LYS A 745 24.77 -8.41 -1.73
N LEU A 746 25.05 -7.12 -1.53
CA LEU A 746 25.21 -6.10 -2.56
C LEU A 746 26.70 -5.75 -2.72
N ASP A 747 27.17 -5.72 -3.97
CA ASP A 747 28.46 -5.12 -4.29
C ASP A 747 28.33 -3.59 -4.29
N ILE A 748 28.74 -2.96 -3.19
CA ILE A 748 28.71 -1.50 -3.03
C ILE A 748 29.75 -0.75 -3.88
N THR A 749 30.64 -1.48 -4.58
CA THR A 749 31.56 -0.90 -5.56
C THR A 749 30.99 -0.86 -6.98
N HIS A 750 29.97 -1.70 -7.26
CA HIS A 750 29.21 -1.67 -8.49
C HIS A 750 28.34 -0.39 -8.55
N PRO A 751 28.11 0.24 -9.72
CA PRO A 751 27.28 1.46 -9.80
C PRO A 751 25.86 1.32 -9.23
N LEU A 752 25.29 0.11 -9.27
CA LEU A 752 24.00 -0.17 -8.62
C LEU A 752 24.06 -0.15 -7.09
N GLY A 753 25.24 -0.33 -6.49
CA GLY A 753 25.45 -0.29 -5.03
C GLY A 753 25.88 1.07 -4.49
N TYR A 754 25.99 2.11 -5.33
CA TYR A 754 26.36 3.45 -4.88
C TYR A 754 25.37 4.04 -3.87
N GLY A 755 25.90 4.75 -2.88
CA GLY A 755 25.13 5.33 -1.77
C GLY A 755 24.63 4.32 -0.72
N TYR A 756 25.06 3.06 -0.79
CA TYR A 756 24.93 2.08 0.30
C TYR A 756 26.23 2.01 1.10
N THR A 757 26.12 1.94 2.41
CA THR A 757 27.27 1.91 3.34
C THR A 757 27.60 0.52 3.85
N SER A 758 26.75 -0.47 3.56
CA SER A 758 26.90 -1.87 3.94
C SER A 758 26.62 -2.77 2.73
N PRO A 759 27.39 -3.85 2.53
CA PRO A 759 27.05 -4.88 1.55
C PRO A 759 25.85 -5.73 2.00
N ASP A 760 25.51 -5.73 3.29
CA ASP A 760 24.33 -6.41 3.82
C ASP A 760 23.08 -5.55 3.61
N LEU A 761 22.05 -6.16 3.03
CA LEU A 761 20.78 -5.51 2.70
C LEU A 761 19.62 -6.50 2.83
N PHE A 762 18.43 -5.95 3.08
CA PHE A 762 17.18 -6.69 3.03
C PHE A 762 16.40 -6.38 1.75
N THR A 763 15.79 -7.41 1.18
CA THR A 763 14.92 -7.31 0.01
C THR A 763 13.58 -7.99 0.26
N PHE A 764 12.53 -7.54 -0.42
CA PHE A 764 11.18 -8.10 -0.30
C PHE A 764 10.81 -8.91 -1.54
N ARG A 765 10.26 -10.10 -1.31
CA ARG A 765 9.92 -11.01 -2.40
C ARG A 765 8.56 -11.67 -2.21
N SER A 766 7.78 -11.62 -3.28
CA SER A 766 6.42 -12.17 -3.39
C SER A 766 6.24 -13.06 -4.63
N GLY A 767 7.21 -13.95 -4.89
CA GLY A 767 7.11 -14.89 -6.02
C GLY A 767 8.25 -15.90 -6.15
N ASN A 768 8.05 -16.89 -7.02
CA ASN A 768 8.90 -18.09 -7.14
C ASN A 768 9.85 -18.06 -8.36
N GLN A 769 10.33 -16.89 -8.78
CA GLN A 769 11.31 -16.78 -9.88
C GLN A 769 12.75 -16.76 -9.35
N PHE A 770 13.49 -17.86 -9.46
CA PHE A 770 14.86 -17.95 -8.92
C PHE A 770 15.88 -17.73 -10.04
N MET A 771 16.36 -16.49 -10.21
CA MET A 771 17.29 -16.17 -11.29
C MET A 771 18.68 -16.76 -11.02
N GLN A 772 19.21 -17.51 -11.99
CA GLN A 772 20.57 -18.04 -11.92
C GLN A 772 21.57 -16.87 -12.03
N PRO A 773 22.67 -16.86 -11.26
CA PRO A 773 23.76 -15.93 -11.47
C PRO A 773 24.36 -16.05 -12.88
N SER A 774 24.91 -14.94 -13.37
CA SER A 774 25.76 -14.93 -14.55
C SER A 774 27.08 -15.65 -14.25
N ALA A 775 27.63 -16.34 -15.25
CA ALA A 775 28.97 -16.90 -15.18
C ALA A 775 30.05 -15.80 -15.04
N ASN A 776 29.77 -14.61 -15.57
CA ASN A 776 30.57 -13.42 -15.30
C ASN A 776 30.21 -12.89 -13.91
N ALA A 777 31.10 -13.06 -12.93
CA ALA A 777 30.86 -12.67 -11.54
C ALA A 777 30.51 -11.18 -11.38
N TYR A 778 31.04 -10.30 -12.24
CA TYR A 778 30.78 -8.86 -12.21
C TYR A 778 29.39 -8.47 -12.74
N ALA A 779 28.66 -9.39 -13.36
CA ALA A 779 27.29 -9.20 -13.85
C ALA A 779 26.22 -9.51 -12.78
N ASN A 780 26.63 -9.77 -11.53
CA ASN A 780 25.75 -10.13 -10.41
C ASN A 780 25.85 -9.10 -9.26
N PRO A 781 25.32 -7.87 -9.41
CA PRO A 781 25.49 -6.83 -8.40
C PRO A 781 24.87 -7.16 -7.05
N MET A 782 23.82 -7.99 -7.02
CA MET A 782 23.14 -8.40 -5.79
C MET A 782 22.74 -9.88 -5.86
N ILE A 783 23.15 -10.63 -4.85
CA ILE A 783 22.88 -12.07 -4.71
C ILE A 783 22.22 -12.36 -3.36
N TYR A 784 21.40 -13.39 -3.29
CA TYR A 784 20.91 -13.92 -2.01
C TYR A 784 22.06 -14.61 -1.26
N THR A 785 22.01 -14.56 0.08
CA THR A 785 22.96 -15.29 0.91
C THR A 785 22.70 -16.80 0.89
N SER A 786 23.59 -17.57 1.51
CA SER A 786 23.39 -18.99 1.79
C SER A 786 22.30 -19.27 2.82
N GLU A 787 21.95 -18.26 3.64
CA GLU A 787 20.85 -18.27 4.62
C GLU A 787 19.91 -17.09 4.33
N PRO A 788 19.12 -17.18 3.25
CA PRO A 788 18.47 -16.00 2.69
C PRO A 788 17.26 -15.57 3.49
N LEU A 789 16.58 -16.41 4.28
CA LEU A 789 15.39 -15.99 5.01
C LEU A 789 15.73 -15.07 6.19
N ALA A 790 15.23 -13.84 6.18
CA ALA A 790 15.36 -12.91 7.30
C ALA A 790 14.09 -12.88 8.17
N SER A 791 12.92 -12.80 7.54
CA SER A 791 11.61 -12.78 8.21
C SER A 791 10.54 -13.26 7.23
N GLY A 792 9.52 -13.96 7.72
CA GLY A 792 8.43 -14.51 6.93
C GLY A 792 8.50 -16.01 6.73
N TYR A 793 7.58 -16.52 5.91
CA TYR A 793 7.46 -17.91 5.52
C TYR A 793 7.96 -18.11 4.09
N VAL A 794 8.70 -19.20 3.89
CA VAL A 794 9.10 -19.71 2.58
C VAL A 794 9.20 -21.22 2.65
N HIS A 795 8.66 -21.91 1.64
CA HIS A 795 8.78 -23.36 1.54
C HIS A 795 10.24 -23.79 1.45
N LEU A 796 10.59 -24.95 2.04
CA LEU A 796 11.98 -25.44 2.05
C LEU A 796 12.57 -25.63 0.64
N SER A 797 11.78 -26.14 -0.32
CA SER A 797 12.23 -26.30 -1.70
C SER A 797 12.54 -24.94 -2.36
N ASN A 798 11.71 -23.92 -2.12
CA ASN A 798 11.94 -22.56 -2.61
C ASN A 798 13.15 -21.90 -1.93
N LEU A 799 13.31 -22.13 -0.63
CA LEU A 799 14.44 -21.63 0.14
C LEU A 799 15.75 -22.16 -0.43
N GLU A 800 15.81 -23.46 -0.77
CA GLU A 800 16.98 -24.07 -1.41
C GLU A 800 17.27 -23.47 -2.78
N GLN A 801 16.24 -23.25 -3.60
CA GLN A 801 16.40 -22.61 -4.91
C GLN A 801 16.87 -21.15 -4.78
N MET A 802 16.53 -20.47 -3.69
CA MET A 802 16.92 -19.08 -3.46
C MET A 802 18.39 -18.91 -3.09
N LYS A 803 18.99 -19.88 -2.40
CA LYS A 803 20.40 -19.83 -1.97
C LYS A 803 21.33 -19.52 -3.14
N ASP A 804 22.19 -18.52 -2.91
CA ASP A 804 23.20 -18.02 -3.85
C ASP A 804 22.67 -17.67 -5.25
N SER A 805 21.35 -17.48 -5.38
CA SER A 805 20.72 -17.03 -6.62
C SER A 805 20.90 -15.52 -6.79
N ALA A 806 20.74 -15.02 -8.01
CA ALA A 806 20.87 -13.60 -8.26
C ALA A 806 19.54 -12.88 -7.96
N ALA A 807 19.61 -11.79 -7.21
CA ALA A 807 18.49 -10.87 -7.03
C ALA A 807 18.48 -9.78 -8.11
N ILE A 808 19.69 -9.35 -8.53
CA ILE A 808 19.90 -8.41 -9.65
C ILE A 808 20.95 -8.98 -10.60
N ARG A 809 20.70 -8.88 -11.90
CA ARG A 809 21.68 -9.16 -12.97
C ARG A 809 21.76 -8.04 -13.98
N VAL A 810 22.95 -7.86 -14.54
CA VAL A 810 23.20 -6.93 -15.64
C VAL A 810 23.66 -7.71 -16.87
N ALA A 811 22.99 -7.50 -18.00
CA ALA A 811 23.42 -7.98 -19.30
C ALA A 811 23.84 -6.80 -20.18
N THR A 812 24.80 -7.02 -21.09
CA THR A 812 25.22 -6.03 -22.08
C THR A 812 24.81 -6.46 -23.47
N VAL A 813 24.16 -5.56 -24.21
CA VAL A 813 23.86 -5.74 -25.63
C VAL A 813 24.35 -4.51 -26.38
N GLY A 814 25.28 -4.72 -27.32
CA GLY A 814 25.98 -3.64 -28.01
C GLY A 814 26.66 -2.69 -27.02
N ARG A 815 26.21 -1.42 -26.99
CA ARG A 815 26.68 -0.40 -26.03
C ARG A 815 25.76 -0.23 -24.81
N GLY A 816 24.53 -0.74 -24.84
CA GLY A 816 23.56 -0.54 -23.76
C GLY A 816 23.62 -1.59 -22.65
N ARG A 817 22.78 -1.41 -21.65
CA ARG A 817 22.66 -2.30 -20.48
C ARG A 817 21.22 -2.74 -20.31
N VAL A 818 21.04 -4.00 -19.92
CA VAL A 818 19.76 -4.55 -19.48
C VAL A 818 19.91 -4.97 -18.02
N ILE A 819 19.20 -4.30 -17.14
CA ILE A 819 19.27 -4.46 -15.69
C ILE A 819 17.99 -5.17 -15.25
N GLY A 820 18.14 -6.41 -14.79
CA GLY A 820 17.03 -7.26 -14.38
C GLY A 820 16.93 -7.38 -12.87
N PHE A 821 15.74 -7.12 -12.34
CA PHE A 821 15.37 -7.29 -10.93
C PHE A 821 14.41 -8.48 -10.78
N VAL A 822 14.68 -9.39 -9.84
CA VAL A 822 13.70 -10.41 -9.45
C VAL A 822 12.74 -9.86 -8.41
N ASP A 823 13.28 -9.19 -7.41
CA ASP A 823 12.50 -8.57 -6.35
C ASP A 823 11.94 -7.23 -6.78
N ASN A 824 10.90 -6.78 -6.09
CA ASN A 824 10.32 -5.47 -6.37
C ASN A 824 11.07 -4.40 -5.57
N PRO A 825 11.85 -3.51 -6.21
CA PRO A 825 12.61 -2.51 -5.48
C PRO A 825 11.74 -1.38 -4.92
N ASN A 826 10.46 -1.31 -5.29
CA ASN A 826 9.56 -0.20 -5.02
C ASN A 826 8.27 -0.64 -4.29
N PHE A 827 8.29 -1.82 -3.68
CA PHE A 827 7.12 -2.51 -3.16
C PHE A 827 6.26 -1.64 -2.24
N ARG A 828 4.99 -1.46 -2.64
CA ARG A 828 3.90 -0.82 -1.91
C ARG A 828 4.27 0.50 -1.22
N ALA A 829 5.19 1.27 -1.80
CA ALA A 829 5.74 2.52 -1.27
C ALA A 829 6.46 2.41 0.08
N PHE A 830 6.29 1.37 0.90
CA PHE A 830 6.94 1.29 2.20
C PHE A 830 8.32 0.62 2.19
N TRP A 831 8.74 0.05 1.05
CA TRP A 831 10.05 -0.57 0.93
C TRP A 831 11.14 0.42 0.49
N PHE A 832 11.56 1.31 1.40
CA PHE A 832 12.54 2.36 1.12
C PHE A 832 13.97 1.85 0.88
N GLY A 833 14.31 0.70 1.46
CA GLY A 833 15.66 0.16 1.51
C GLY A 833 16.25 -0.18 0.14
N THR A 834 15.42 -0.51 -0.84
CA THR A 834 15.85 -0.89 -2.21
C THR A 834 15.48 0.13 -3.29
N ASN A 835 14.74 1.20 -2.98
CA ASN A 835 14.41 2.24 -3.97
C ASN A 835 15.67 2.84 -4.61
N LYS A 836 16.73 3.02 -3.83
CA LYS A 836 18.01 3.56 -4.34
C LYS A 836 18.65 2.63 -5.37
N LEU A 837 18.49 1.31 -5.29
CA LEU A 837 18.94 0.39 -6.36
C LEU A 837 18.25 0.70 -7.70
N PHE A 838 16.96 1.01 -7.65
CA PHE A 838 16.19 1.40 -8.84
C PHE A 838 16.63 2.76 -9.38
N MET A 839 16.86 3.74 -8.51
CA MET A 839 17.40 5.05 -8.91
C MET A 839 18.82 4.95 -9.45
N ASN A 840 19.66 4.09 -8.89
CA ASN A 840 21.00 3.81 -9.39
C ASN A 840 20.94 3.19 -10.80
N ALA A 841 19.95 2.34 -11.08
CA ALA A 841 19.76 1.82 -12.43
C ALA A 841 19.39 2.92 -13.44
N ILE A 842 18.60 3.92 -13.02
CA ILE A 842 18.21 5.07 -13.86
C ILE A 842 19.38 6.02 -14.11
N PHE A 843 20.11 6.41 -13.06
CA PHE A 843 21.18 7.41 -13.16
C PHE A 843 22.52 6.85 -13.61
N PHE A 844 22.86 5.65 -13.16
CA PHE A 844 24.19 5.05 -13.36
C PHE A 844 24.15 3.83 -14.29
N GLY A 845 22.99 3.44 -14.80
CA GLY A 845 22.88 2.31 -15.72
C GLY A 845 23.79 2.44 -16.94
N SER A 846 23.94 3.64 -17.51
CA SER A 846 24.83 3.89 -18.65
C SER A 846 26.33 3.89 -18.30
N THR A 847 26.68 4.10 -17.02
CA THR A 847 28.08 4.16 -16.55
C THR A 847 28.62 2.77 -16.16
N ILE A 848 27.75 1.75 -16.06
CA ILE A 848 28.20 0.37 -15.83
C ILE A 848 29.12 -0.04 -16.99
N ASN A 849 30.32 -0.51 -16.70
CA ASN A 849 31.27 -0.92 -17.73
C ASN A 849 30.73 -2.09 -18.56
N GLY A 850 30.70 -1.96 -19.90
CA GLY A 850 30.12 -2.99 -20.77
C GLY A 850 30.85 -4.34 -20.74
N GLY A 851 32.11 -4.37 -20.27
CA GLY A 851 32.83 -5.61 -20.04
C GLY A 851 32.33 -6.41 -18.84
N THR A 852 31.65 -5.79 -17.86
CA THR A 852 31.15 -6.50 -16.67
C THR A 852 29.85 -7.25 -16.94
N GLY A 853 29.10 -6.89 -17.98
CA GLY A 853 27.83 -7.53 -18.34
C GLY A 853 27.89 -8.43 -19.59
N ARG A 854 29.08 -8.69 -20.14
CA ARG A 854 29.30 -9.58 -21.29
C ARG A 854 29.54 -11.02 -20.87
#